data_AF-A0A932TNG6-F1
#
_entry.id   AF-A0A932TNG6-F1
#
_cell.length_a   1.000
_cell.length_b   1.000
_cell.length_c   1.000
_cell.angle_alpha   90.00
_cell.angle_beta   90.00
_cell.angle_gamma   90.00
#
_symmetry.space_group_name_H-M   'P 1'
#
loop_
_entity.id
_entity.type
_entity.pdbx_description
1 polymer ?
#
loop_
_entity_poly.entity_id
_entity_poly.type
_entity_poly.pdbx_seq_one_letter_code
_entity_poly.pdbx_strand_id
1 'polypeptide(L)'
;MRSIWECAQRVRRPRVRRSVLARGIALLALEGVLAMGSNVNLAAAGPAGPAFDARYERFPQTPLVGGAARQAVIVVPRGPAYAAMAGKLNAALPEPLPVIEEDLVSREGLWPWHVVALGNLMTNRVLGDLYLLERVCCDARFPGEDGYVLRSIHNPFLNGRNVIEVGGSTEAGVARAAERLAQILAEKGPVLSPLLEVSLPEGAPERNAVASNREAYEARLADRDPSGLMALVANCLRSYSRTGDPEAAALLNRATEPFLELARRLVADAAAGREVDGDMPMATVDGVPMAWQAVEDLPAFSDADRAAMAEGITLLASVSWLANRDYQVTPNYRSNHRGIIASFLLGLYVARHFPDNEAGRRILERADRYYTGNLRSWKPVEDASFYAAINTNQTLRYARLRPAWHWFDGGPARQWAEYCLRLTDNRGYMPGMGDGGDGPLRDTLTALCAWRFRDGRLAWALDRGAANRTEFITDVPRVAPADLVGINVLPLDQWIYDRTADYLSLPQAYETAKKAIPRARTYDKLVLRAGLEPGDAYCLLSGFNYGHHSHMDANAICTFVDRGQLFLFDHGYMVEQLQEHCTLAIVRDGVWRRPPEVAELAAVGDFPRAGLVASTLRDNNGVDWTRHVIWAKGRAFIVIDGLQAREGGTYGVQAVWRSRGAVEVNPTGMTALREGVRFRLVHPSGATIAPRECAFQFRELDCGALYESLGLSLKAGEKTHLENVFWAEAAESPAPREIRRRAPGLVLMRDADGLAAAGVERLSLGEVTLEAATFLATESSLSAAGARRLSLPGLTLEAEGDVSFEWDLAGGVLSLAAREPSSLTLSGRVAAGVLLDGRPAGAQAAVAPGTHALTLGAATAPGEGVRAALAAAWFGSSEPRPAAAAALTGGAAAEKVGRVPVAPGAAGKVTAFRCADLDGDGDEEILVATLGGEVRAIDSKGETALALALESGCNDVVGVDLDGDGRQELLCGTPRGEVVCFSSDGKERWRYTVSREGWISYGGLAYPEVIRIYPADLDQDGRPEIVAAAVGLPGFLIGLSGDGKLLWRGGWTGRYTTDGFAALLPGQPQPSVIIGNNYNGADRVGAAGKTVEKVAMTWHSGPERVALGTVPRSGQAFLGLGDLVGRIRFVRWLPEEGRFDAAPESGATHETGGAITVVTWAQPARGEPFWVAASRNEHAYLFRPEGEMVWGRPIGDVAVQAWLDEDRPGGPALSFLTEKGEVHALSLEGKDLGMGRLPGAVAQAGFQ
;
A
#
# COMPACT_ATOMS: atom_id res chain seq x y z
N MET A 1 -9.24 40.16 22.10
CA MET A 1 -8.56 39.15 22.94
C MET A 1 -8.61 39.44 24.46
N ARG A 2 -8.54 40.69 24.94
CA ARG A 2 -8.68 40.99 26.40
C ARG A 2 -10.08 40.70 26.99
N SER A 3 -11.16 40.84 26.21
CA SER A 3 -12.54 40.60 26.67
C SER A 3 -12.93 39.12 26.80
N ILE A 4 -12.20 38.21 26.14
CA ILE A 4 -12.45 36.77 26.19
C ILE A 4 -11.75 36.13 27.41
N TRP A 5 -10.68 36.77 27.91
CA TRP A 5 -9.94 36.33 29.09
C TRP A 5 -10.65 36.69 30.41
N GLU A 6 -11.38 37.81 30.46
CA GLU A 6 -12.12 38.25 31.67
C GLU A 6 -13.40 37.44 31.94
N CYS A 7 -14.00 36.83 30.92
CA CYS A 7 -15.21 36.03 31.08
C CYS A 7 -14.94 34.63 31.70
N ALA A 8 -13.71 34.12 31.56
CA ALA A 8 -13.32 32.79 32.04
C ALA A 8 -13.04 32.71 33.56
N GLN A 9 -12.89 33.85 34.25
CA GLN A 9 -12.53 33.89 35.68
C GLN A 9 -13.71 33.87 36.66
N ARG A 10 -14.98 33.91 36.20
CA ARG A 10 -16.15 34.11 37.09
C ARG A 10 -17.00 32.88 37.44
N VAL A 11 -16.64 31.65 37.07
CA VAL A 11 -17.46 30.48 37.43
C VAL A 11 -16.64 29.42 38.17
N ARG A 12 -16.49 29.61 39.49
CA ARG A 12 -16.16 28.54 40.45
C ARG A 12 -17.47 27.83 40.86
N ARG A 13 -17.44 26.49 40.73
CA ARG A 13 -18.37 25.39 41.13
C ARG A 13 -19.20 25.59 42.43
N PRO A 14 -20.08 24.63 42.86
CA PRO A 14 -21.07 23.77 42.15
C PRO A 14 -22.44 23.71 42.90
N ARG A 15 -23.54 23.25 42.24
CA ARG A 15 -24.54 22.28 42.79
C ARG A 15 -25.82 22.19 41.95
N VAL A 16 -26.18 20.93 41.61
CA VAL A 16 -27.54 20.36 41.52
C VAL A 16 -28.40 20.86 40.32
N ARG A 17 -29.01 20.05 39.45
CA ARG A 17 -29.94 18.92 39.70
C ARG A 17 -30.13 18.07 38.42
N ARG A 18 -30.26 16.75 38.60
CA ARG A 18 -30.80 15.80 37.61
C ARG A 18 -32.23 16.23 37.22
N SER A 19 -32.48 16.62 35.97
CA SER A 19 -33.83 16.54 35.35
C SER A 19 -33.97 17.01 33.88
N VAL A 20 -32.91 17.30 33.11
CA VAL A 20 -33.08 17.63 31.67
C VAL A 20 -32.78 16.44 30.74
N LEU A 21 -32.54 15.25 31.31
CA LEU A 21 -32.32 14.00 30.58
C LEU A 21 -33.60 13.34 30.04
N ALA A 22 -34.75 14.02 30.06
CA ALA A 22 -36.05 13.41 29.71
C ALA A 22 -36.84 14.13 28.61
N ARG A 23 -36.24 15.10 27.90
CA ARG A 23 -36.85 15.69 26.68
C ARG A 23 -35.94 15.72 25.44
N GLY A 24 -34.72 15.18 25.55
CA GLY A 24 -33.78 15.03 24.42
C GLY A 24 -33.73 13.63 23.80
N ILE A 25 -34.66 12.72 24.17
CA ILE A 25 -34.65 11.30 23.74
C ILE A 25 -35.74 11.02 22.68
N ALA A 26 -36.57 12.00 22.32
CA ALA A 26 -37.61 11.85 21.29
C ALA A 26 -37.34 12.60 19.97
N LEU A 27 -36.13 13.14 19.78
CA LEU A 27 -35.71 13.79 18.52
C LEU A 27 -34.43 13.17 17.92
N LEU A 28 -33.94 12.06 18.50
CA LEU A 28 -32.75 11.31 18.07
C LEU A 28 -33.09 9.94 17.44
N ALA A 29 -34.35 9.71 17.07
CA ALA A 29 -34.82 8.43 16.53
C ALA A 29 -35.33 8.50 15.08
N LEU A 30 -35.02 9.56 14.32
CA LEU A 30 -35.47 9.69 12.93
C LEU A 30 -34.46 10.24 11.91
N GLU A 31 -33.18 10.37 12.26
CA GLU A 31 -32.11 10.78 11.30
C GLU A 31 -31.05 9.69 11.05
N GLY A 32 -31.34 8.44 11.43
CA GLY A 32 -30.39 7.31 11.30
C GLY A 32 -30.59 6.38 10.10
N VAL A 33 -31.53 6.65 9.18
CA VAL A 33 -31.93 5.65 8.14
C VAL A 33 -32.05 6.23 6.72
N LEU A 34 -31.53 7.43 6.43
CA LEU A 34 -31.55 8.02 5.06
C LEU A 34 -30.21 8.63 4.63
N ALA A 35 -29.10 7.92 4.86
CA ALA A 35 -27.75 8.35 4.46
C ALA A 35 -27.14 7.53 3.31
N MET A 36 -27.93 6.80 2.53
CA MET A 36 -27.50 6.20 1.27
C MET A 36 -28.60 6.38 0.22
N GLY A 37 -28.30 7.17 -0.81
CA GLY A 37 -29.23 7.46 -1.91
C GLY A 37 -29.92 8.81 -1.77
N SER A 38 -29.26 9.86 -2.26
CA SER A 38 -29.94 11.11 -2.59
C SER A 38 -29.14 11.91 -3.62
N ASN A 39 -29.38 11.57 -4.89
CA ASN A 39 -29.47 12.59 -5.94
C ASN A 39 -30.49 13.62 -5.47
N VAL A 40 -30.04 14.76 -4.96
CA VAL A 40 -30.93 15.88 -4.65
C VAL A 40 -30.38 17.14 -5.32
N ASN A 41 -31.13 17.55 -6.34
CA ASN A 41 -31.12 18.89 -6.94
C ASN A 41 -31.05 19.97 -5.84
N LEU A 42 -29.93 20.69 -5.78
CA LEU A 42 -29.92 22.03 -5.18
C LEU A 42 -30.23 23.03 -6.29
N ALA A 43 -31.51 23.40 -6.39
CA ALA A 43 -31.93 24.53 -7.20
C ALA A 43 -31.34 25.83 -6.63
N ALA A 44 -30.57 26.52 -7.49
CA ALA A 44 -30.42 27.96 -7.62
C ALA A 44 -30.07 28.77 -6.34
N ALA A 45 -28.76 28.87 -6.09
CA ALA A 45 -28.14 30.17 -5.84
C ALA A 45 -27.04 30.33 -6.89
N GLY A 46 -27.34 31.02 -8.00
CA GLY A 46 -26.35 31.25 -9.05
C GLY A 46 -25.15 32.02 -8.51
N PRO A 47 -23.90 31.66 -8.86
CA PRO A 47 -22.77 32.50 -8.54
C PRO A 47 -22.80 33.69 -9.50
N ALA A 48 -23.30 34.83 -9.05
CA ALA A 48 -22.76 36.08 -9.55
C ALA A 48 -21.27 36.03 -9.16
N GLY A 49 -20.39 35.81 -10.13
CA GLY A 49 -18.95 35.82 -9.90
C GLY A 49 -18.58 37.08 -9.13
N PRO A 50 -17.80 36.99 -8.04
CA PRO A 50 -17.47 38.18 -7.26
C PRO A 50 -16.79 39.19 -8.18
N ALA A 51 -17.21 40.45 -8.12
CA ALA A 51 -16.51 41.54 -8.77
C ALA A 51 -15.06 41.55 -8.25
N PHE A 52 -14.12 41.19 -9.12
CA PHE A 52 -12.70 41.13 -8.78
C PHE A 52 -12.12 42.55 -8.84
N ASP A 53 -12.10 43.25 -7.70
CA ASP A 53 -11.36 44.51 -7.56
C ASP A 53 -9.97 44.19 -7.01
N ALA A 54 -9.01 44.00 -7.91
CA ALA A 54 -7.62 43.67 -7.60
C ALA A 54 -6.89 44.86 -6.95
N ARG A 55 -7.16 45.15 -5.68
CA ARG A 55 -6.45 46.20 -4.93
C ARG A 55 -5.95 45.69 -3.57
N TYR A 56 -5.06 44.69 -3.62
CA TYR A 56 -4.16 44.39 -2.52
C TYR A 56 -2.94 45.33 -2.59
N GLU A 57 -2.56 45.88 -1.44
CA GLU A 57 -1.42 46.81 -1.34
C GLU A 57 -0.09 46.08 -1.57
N ARG A 58 0.63 46.49 -2.61
CA ARG A 58 1.93 45.91 -2.99
C ARG A 58 3.08 46.76 -2.48
N PHE A 59 4.19 46.10 -2.13
CA PHE A 59 5.41 46.73 -1.64
C PHE A 59 6.60 46.41 -2.55
N PRO A 60 6.56 46.74 -3.86
CA PRO A 60 7.60 46.32 -4.81
C PRO A 60 8.95 47.02 -4.57
N GLN A 61 8.95 48.19 -3.92
CA GLN A 61 10.16 48.93 -3.64
C GLN A 61 10.66 48.63 -2.23
N THR A 62 11.98 48.42 -2.10
CA THR A 62 12.65 48.16 -0.82
C THR A 62 13.61 49.29 -0.50
N PRO A 63 13.15 50.37 0.16
CA PRO A 63 14.02 51.45 0.59
C PRO A 63 14.90 50.99 1.75
N LEU A 64 16.21 50.96 1.53
CA LEU A 64 17.18 50.69 2.61
C LEU A 64 17.46 51.96 3.41
N VAL A 65 17.56 53.09 2.70
CA VAL A 65 17.69 54.44 3.23
C VAL A 65 16.66 55.31 2.51
N GLY A 66 15.82 56.04 3.25
CA GLY A 66 14.79 56.91 2.67
C GLY A 66 14.75 58.27 3.36
N GLY A 67 14.99 59.35 2.61
CA GLY A 67 15.19 60.68 3.20
C GLY A 67 16.44 60.72 4.10
N ALA A 68 16.32 61.28 5.30
CA ALA A 68 17.40 61.35 6.31
C ALA A 68 17.34 60.22 7.36
N ALA A 69 16.62 59.13 7.10
CA ALA A 69 16.42 58.05 8.07
C ALA A 69 16.66 56.65 7.48
N ARG A 70 17.30 55.80 8.28
CA ARG A 70 17.50 54.37 8.02
C ARG A 70 16.14 53.67 8.03
N GLN A 71 15.89 52.79 7.05
CA GLN A 71 14.65 52.01 6.97
C GLN A 71 14.90 50.49 6.95
N ALA A 72 16.18 50.07 6.91
CA ALA A 72 16.58 48.68 6.91
C ALA A 72 17.63 48.34 7.98
N VAL A 73 17.80 47.04 8.23
CA VAL A 73 18.87 46.45 9.03
C VAL A 73 19.54 45.31 8.27
N ILE A 74 20.81 45.07 8.53
CA ILE A 74 21.54 43.90 8.01
C ILE A 74 21.58 42.84 9.11
N VAL A 75 21.06 41.65 8.83
CA VAL A 75 21.08 40.51 9.75
C VAL A 75 22.09 39.49 9.26
N VAL A 76 23.06 39.17 10.12
CA VAL A 76 24.19 38.29 9.79
C VAL A 76 24.30 37.11 10.74
N PRO A 77 24.79 35.95 10.26
CA PRO A 77 25.28 34.89 11.13
C PRO A 77 26.47 35.40 11.96
N ARG A 78 26.71 34.75 13.10
CA ARG A 78 27.82 35.09 13.97
C ARG A 78 29.16 34.71 13.33
N GLY A 79 30.08 35.67 13.23
CA GLY A 79 31.44 35.40 12.77
C GLY A 79 32.09 36.55 11.99
N PRO A 80 33.43 36.61 11.97
CA PRO A 80 34.17 37.73 11.35
C PRO A 80 33.96 37.82 9.83
N ALA A 81 33.74 36.68 9.15
CA ALA A 81 33.49 36.65 7.71
C ALA A 81 32.20 37.39 7.33
N TYR A 82 31.08 37.09 8.00
CA TYR A 82 29.81 37.74 7.76
C TYR A 82 29.78 39.22 8.19
N ALA A 83 30.48 39.57 9.27
CA ALA A 83 30.68 40.96 9.67
C ALA A 83 31.40 41.78 8.59
N ALA A 84 32.44 41.19 7.95
CA ALA A 84 33.13 41.82 6.83
C ALA A 84 32.22 41.99 5.60
N MET A 85 31.38 41.00 5.29
CA MET A 85 30.39 41.09 4.21
C MET A 85 29.37 42.22 4.46
N ALA A 86 28.85 42.35 5.68
CA ALA A 86 27.97 43.46 6.06
C ALA A 86 28.68 44.82 5.97
N GLY A 87 29.96 44.88 6.33
CA GLY A 87 30.80 46.07 6.16
C GLY A 87 30.90 46.52 4.70
N LYS A 88 31.08 45.57 3.76
CA LYS A 88 31.07 45.86 2.32
C LYS A 88 29.74 46.42 1.84
N LEU A 89 28.61 45.85 2.27
CA LEU A 89 27.28 46.35 1.93
C LEU A 89 27.06 47.79 2.45
N ASN A 90 27.47 48.06 3.70
CA ASN A 90 27.38 49.39 4.28
C ASN A 90 28.25 50.42 3.56
N ALA A 91 29.41 50.01 3.03
CA ALA A 91 30.27 50.91 2.24
C ALA A 91 29.66 51.32 0.89
N ALA A 92 28.71 50.53 0.36
CA ALA A 92 27.98 50.85 -0.87
C ALA A 92 26.73 51.74 -0.63
N LEU A 93 26.39 52.02 0.63
CA LEU A 93 25.22 52.82 1.00
C LEU A 93 25.63 54.26 1.38
N PRO A 94 24.76 55.24 1.13
CA PRO A 94 25.02 56.64 1.52
C PRO A 94 25.06 56.82 3.05
N GLU A 95 24.39 55.95 3.81
CA GLU A 95 24.44 55.89 5.26
C GLU A 95 24.50 54.42 5.72
N PRO A 96 25.36 54.06 6.69
CA PRO A 96 25.46 52.67 7.17
C PRO A 96 24.21 52.22 7.94
N LEU A 97 23.73 51.03 7.63
CA LEU A 97 22.64 50.35 8.33
C LEU A 97 23.14 49.67 9.62
N PRO A 98 22.27 49.49 10.63
CA PRO A 98 22.57 48.66 11.78
C PRO A 98 22.83 47.22 11.35
N VAL A 99 23.91 46.63 11.87
CA VAL A 99 24.24 45.20 11.68
C VAL A 99 23.89 44.47 12.96
N ILE A 100 23.10 43.40 12.84
CA ILE A 100 22.56 42.63 13.95
C ILE A 100 22.93 41.16 13.75
N GLU A 101 23.51 40.53 14.77
CA GLU A 101 23.73 39.08 14.77
C GLU A 101 22.38 38.36 14.91
N GLU A 102 22.18 37.31 14.13
CA GLU A 102 20.91 36.59 14.00
C GLU A 102 20.38 36.00 15.32
N ASP A 103 21.30 35.63 16.23
CA ASP A 103 20.99 35.05 17.54
C ASP A 103 20.59 36.10 18.60
N LEU A 104 20.78 37.40 18.33
CA LEU A 104 20.54 38.49 19.27
C LEU A 104 19.19 39.21 19.09
N VAL A 105 18.40 38.84 18.09
CA VAL A 105 17.16 39.56 17.74
C VAL A 105 15.95 38.63 17.59
N SER A 106 14.82 39.03 18.17
CA SER A 106 13.55 38.34 17.96
C SER A 106 12.91 38.78 16.63
N ARG A 107 12.06 37.93 16.04
CA ARG A 107 11.31 38.27 14.82
C ARG A 107 10.56 39.59 14.93
N GLU A 108 9.92 39.82 16.07
CA GLU A 108 9.12 41.02 16.36
C GLU A 108 9.99 42.29 16.39
N GLY A 109 11.24 42.17 16.85
CA GLY A 109 12.21 43.27 16.84
C GLY A 109 12.61 43.73 15.43
N LEU A 110 12.43 42.87 14.42
CA LEU A 110 12.72 43.17 13.02
C LEU A 110 11.53 43.75 12.25
N TRP A 111 10.29 43.58 12.74
CA TRP A 111 9.08 44.02 12.04
C TRP A 111 9.03 45.50 11.61
N PRO A 112 9.63 46.45 12.34
CA PRO A 112 9.65 47.85 11.90
C PRO A 112 10.54 48.12 10.67
N TRP A 113 11.45 47.19 10.31
CA TRP A 113 12.54 47.39 9.37
C TRP A 113 12.38 46.53 8.11
N HIS A 114 12.89 47.03 6.98
CA HIS A 114 13.33 46.15 5.90
C HIS A 114 14.56 45.35 6.36
N VAL A 115 14.75 44.13 5.87
CA VAL A 115 15.85 43.27 6.32
C VAL A 115 16.73 42.84 5.16
N VAL A 116 18.04 43.01 5.27
CA VAL A 116 19.02 42.37 4.39
C VAL A 116 19.63 41.19 5.15
N ALA A 117 19.25 39.96 4.81
CA ALA A 117 19.64 38.76 5.54
C ALA A 117 20.71 37.99 4.77
N LEU A 118 21.88 37.78 5.39
CA LEU A 118 22.99 37.03 4.82
C LEU A 118 22.98 35.59 5.33
N GLY A 119 23.28 34.61 4.48
CA GLY A 119 23.41 33.21 4.90
C GLY A 119 22.50 32.25 4.14
N ASN A 120 21.93 31.29 4.86
CA ASN A 120 20.98 30.30 4.37
C ASN A 120 20.12 29.78 5.53
N LEU A 121 19.28 28.77 5.25
CA LEU A 121 18.48 28.05 6.26
C LEU A 121 19.25 27.69 7.54
N MET A 122 20.53 27.32 7.44
CA MET A 122 21.32 26.76 8.55
C MET A 122 22.00 27.85 9.39
N THR A 123 22.23 29.02 8.81
CA THR A 123 23.12 30.05 9.36
C THR A 123 22.39 31.33 9.78
N ASN A 124 21.16 31.56 9.30
CA ASN A 124 20.40 32.78 9.62
C ASN A 124 18.93 32.46 9.89
N ARG A 125 18.44 32.72 11.11
CA ARG A 125 17.04 32.45 11.50
C ARG A 125 16.01 33.14 10.61
N VAL A 126 16.26 34.36 10.12
CA VAL A 126 15.31 35.05 9.23
C VAL A 126 15.14 34.28 7.93
N LEU A 127 16.25 33.82 7.34
CA LEU A 127 16.21 32.99 6.14
C LEU A 127 15.62 31.61 6.43
N GLY A 128 15.91 31.02 7.60
CA GLY A 128 15.28 29.78 8.03
C GLY A 128 13.76 29.87 8.14
N ASP A 129 13.23 30.97 8.67
CA ASP A 129 11.80 31.22 8.78
C ASP A 129 11.14 31.37 7.41
N LEU A 130 11.79 32.12 6.52
CA LEU A 130 11.35 32.29 5.14
C LEU A 130 11.43 30.99 4.34
N TYR A 131 12.42 30.13 4.63
CA TYR A 131 12.58 28.83 4.00
C TYR A 131 11.41 27.92 4.38
N LEU A 132 11.04 27.90 5.67
CA LEU A 132 9.89 27.14 6.18
C LEU A 132 8.55 27.64 5.63
N LEU A 133 8.48 28.91 5.23
CA LEU A 133 7.33 29.54 4.55
C LEU A 133 7.36 29.38 3.01
N GLU A 134 8.30 28.60 2.47
CA GLU A 134 8.48 28.37 1.04
C GLU A 134 8.76 29.67 0.24
N ARG A 135 9.44 30.65 0.85
CA ARG A 135 9.79 31.96 0.24
C ARG A 135 11.20 32.04 -0.31
N VAL A 136 12.10 31.26 0.27
CA VAL A 136 13.51 31.16 -0.12
C VAL A 136 13.89 29.69 -0.26
N CYS A 137 14.99 29.41 -0.96
CA CYS A 137 15.44 28.04 -1.20
C CYS A 137 16.92 27.81 -0.92
N CYS A 138 17.65 28.78 -0.35
CA CYS A 138 19.05 28.58 0.03
C CYS A 138 19.17 27.68 1.26
N ASP A 139 19.92 26.59 1.10
CA ASP A 139 20.26 25.63 2.15
C ASP A 139 21.73 25.19 2.00
N ALA A 140 22.12 24.14 2.71
CA ALA A 140 23.49 23.62 2.67
C ALA A 140 23.90 23.01 1.31
N ARG A 141 22.97 22.80 0.36
CA ARG A 141 23.22 22.22 -0.97
C ARG A 141 22.91 23.16 -2.12
N PHE A 142 21.82 23.91 -2.05
CA PHE A 142 21.41 24.87 -3.07
C PHE A 142 21.77 26.29 -2.62
N PRO A 143 22.40 27.11 -3.48
CA PRO A 143 22.70 26.91 -4.90
C PRO A 143 23.98 26.08 -5.22
N GLY A 144 24.74 25.62 -4.23
CA GLY A 144 25.99 24.87 -4.41
C GLY A 144 27.23 25.69 -4.05
N GLU A 145 28.42 25.08 -4.10
CA GLU A 145 29.67 25.65 -3.55
C GLU A 145 29.93 27.10 -4.00
N ASP A 146 30.03 27.31 -5.31
CA ASP A 146 30.24 28.61 -5.94
C ASP A 146 28.92 29.26 -6.38
N GLY A 147 27.77 28.71 -6.00
CA GLY A 147 26.48 29.29 -6.31
C GLY A 147 26.12 30.46 -5.39
N TYR A 148 25.29 31.38 -5.85
CA TYR A 148 24.69 32.40 -4.98
C TYR A 148 23.25 32.75 -5.42
N VAL A 149 22.47 33.28 -4.48
CA VAL A 149 21.12 33.78 -4.72
C VAL A 149 21.00 35.19 -4.15
N LEU A 150 20.51 36.11 -4.97
CA LEU A 150 20.00 37.40 -4.54
C LEU A 150 18.52 37.47 -4.89
N ARG A 151 17.66 37.69 -3.89
CA ARG A 151 16.22 37.88 -4.16
C ARG A 151 15.56 38.85 -3.21
N SER A 152 14.55 39.54 -3.71
CA SER A 152 13.61 40.33 -2.92
C SER A 152 12.39 39.50 -2.55
N ILE A 153 12.07 39.43 -1.25
CA ILE A 153 10.87 38.82 -0.70
C ILE A 153 9.96 39.94 -0.18
N HIS A 154 8.82 40.13 -0.82
CA HIS A 154 7.94 41.26 -0.54
C HIS A 154 6.92 40.96 0.55
N ASN A 155 6.85 41.84 1.55
CA ASN A 155 5.92 41.79 2.66
C ASN A 155 5.71 40.38 3.29
N PRO A 156 6.76 39.55 3.53
CA PRO A 156 6.57 38.14 3.88
C PRO A 156 5.73 37.95 5.16
N PHE A 157 5.81 38.90 6.09
CA PHE A 157 5.17 38.85 7.42
C PHE A 157 3.93 39.76 7.55
N LEU A 158 3.40 40.30 6.46
CA LEU A 158 2.20 41.17 6.45
C LEU A 158 2.34 42.44 7.32
N ASN A 159 3.52 43.04 7.32
CA ASN A 159 3.87 44.24 8.08
C ASN A 159 4.32 45.41 7.17
N GLY A 160 4.21 45.27 5.86
CA GLY A 160 4.63 46.25 4.86
C GLY A 160 6.15 46.34 4.66
N ARG A 161 6.93 45.42 5.24
CA ARG A 161 8.39 45.39 5.12
C ARG A 161 8.87 44.20 4.30
N ASN A 162 9.89 44.44 3.51
CA ASN A 162 10.51 43.45 2.61
C ASN A 162 11.80 42.88 3.20
N VAL A 163 12.16 41.68 2.74
CA VAL A 163 13.43 41.04 3.05
C VAL A 163 14.23 40.86 1.76
N ILE A 164 15.53 41.15 1.79
CA ILE A 164 16.48 40.82 0.73
C ILE A 164 17.31 39.63 1.20
N GLU A 165 17.22 38.51 0.50
CA GLU A 165 18.10 37.37 0.71
C GLU A 165 19.43 37.61 0.00
N VAL A 166 20.50 37.49 0.78
CA VAL A 166 21.89 37.43 0.32
C VAL A 166 22.40 36.03 0.61
N GLY A 167 22.09 35.13 -0.31
CA GLY A 167 22.09 33.68 -0.08
C GLY A 167 23.22 32.92 -0.75
N GLY A 168 23.65 31.83 -0.11
CA GLY A 168 24.61 30.86 -0.66
C GLY A 168 24.73 29.62 0.22
N SER A 169 25.16 28.49 -0.34
CA SER A 169 25.36 27.25 0.42
C SER A 169 26.61 27.30 1.30
N THR A 170 27.60 28.08 0.88
CA THR A 170 28.89 28.27 1.57
C THR A 170 29.09 29.73 1.93
N GLU A 171 30.02 30.02 2.84
CA GLU A 171 30.46 31.39 3.14
C GLU A 171 30.96 32.11 1.88
N ALA A 172 31.64 31.41 0.97
CA ALA A 172 32.13 31.96 -0.29
C ALA A 172 30.98 32.37 -1.24
N GLY A 173 29.95 31.52 -1.36
CA GLY A 173 28.74 31.85 -2.12
C GLY A 173 28.03 33.10 -1.56
N VAL A 174 27.90 33.19 -0.23
CA VAL A 174 27.31 34.38 0.41
C VAL A 174 28.16 35.63 0.19
N ALA A 175 29.49 35.51 0.23
CA ALA A 175 30.40 36.63 -0.04
C ALA A 175 30.20 37.19 -1.45
N ARG A 176 30.02 36.31 -2.45
CA ARG A 176 29.73 36.69 -3.83
C ARG A 176 28.36 37.37 -3.98
N ALA A 177 27.32 36.86 -3.32
CA ALA A 177 26.03 37.53 -3.26
C ALA A 177 26.16 38.94 -2.66
N ALA A 178 26.87 39.08 -1.54
CA ALA A 178 27.05 40.38 -0.88
C ALA A 178 27.81 41.38 -1.76
N GLU A 179 28.86 40.92 -2.46
CA GLU A 179 29.59 41.74 -3.43
C GLU A 179 28.71 42.18 -4.60
N ARG A 180 27.92 41.26 -5.16
CA ARG A 180 27.01 41.57 -6.24
C ARG A 180 25.91 42.55 -5.81
N LEU A 181 25.36 42.39 -4.60
CA LEU A 181 24.39 43.35 -4.07
C LEU A 181 25.00 44.73 -3.85
N ALA A 182 26.25 44.81 -3.37
CA ALA A 182 26.97 46.08 -3.24
C ALA A 182 27.13 46.79 -4.59
N GLN A 183 27.44 46.05 -5.66
CA GLN A 183 27.48 46.60 -7.02
C GLN A 183 26.10 47.14 -7.45
N ILE A 184 25.03 46.37 -7.23
CA ILE A 184 23.67 46.80 -7.55
C ILE A 184 23.29 48.08 -6.80
N LEU A 185 23.65 48.20 -5.52
CA LEU A 185 23.40 49.40 -4.71
C LEU A 185 24.19 50.61 -5.21
N ALA A 186 25.44 50.41 -5.62
CA ALA A 186 26.25 51.47 -6.22
C ALA A 186 25.70 51.93 -7.58
N GLU A 187 25.17 51.00 -8.39
CA GLU A 187 24.59 51.28 -9.71
C GLU A 187 23.20 51.92 -9.64
N LYS A 188 22.33 51.43 -8.74
CA LYS A 188 20.89 51.76 -8.73
C LYS A 188 20.44 52.58 -7.52
N GLY A 189 21.31 52.81 -6.55
CA GLY A 189 21.03 53.57 -5.34
C GLY A 189 20.41 52.74 -4.19
N PRO A 190 20.06 53.38 -3.06
CA PRO A 190 19.67 52.71 -1.81
C PRO A 190 18.21 52.21 -1.79
N VAL A 191 17.48 52.30 -2.90
CA VAL A 191 16.10 51.81 -3.03
C VAL A 191 16.12 50.69 -4.07
N LEU A 192 15.90 49.46 -3.61
CA LEU A 192 15.94 48.28 -4.48
C LEU A 192 14.56 48.03 -5.08
N SER A 193 14.53 47.91 -6.41
CA SER A 193 13.40 47.33 -7.14
C SER A 193 13.39 45.79 -6.99
N PRO A 194 12.28 45.10 -7.32
CA PRO A 194 12.20 43.65 -7.26
C PRO A 194 13.34 43.00 -8.04
N LEU A 195 14.00 42.02 -7.45
CA LEU A 195 15.16 41.35 -8.04
C LEU A 195 15.15 39.85 -7.73
N LEU A 196 15.59 39.07 -8.72
CA LEU A 196 15.93 37.66 -8.60
C LEU A 196 17.15 37.42 -9.49
N GLU A 197 18.30 37.19 -8.87
CA GLU A 197 19.55 36.84 -9.55
C GLU A 197 20.10 35.57 -8.91
N VAL A 198 20.26 34.52 -9.71
CA VAL A 198 20.74 33.22 -9.26
C VAL A 198 21.95 32.82 -10.09
N SER A 199 23.05 32.51 -9.41
CA SER A 199 24.24 31.92 -10.01
C SER A 199 24.34 30.47 -9.55
N LEU A 200 24.37 29.54 -10.50
CA LEU A 200 24.52 28.11 -10.22
C LEU A 200 25.93 27.64 -10.65
N PRO A 201 26.53 26.63 -10.01
CA PRO A 201 27.74 25.99 -10.49
C PRO A 201 27.55 25.37 -11.89
N GLU A 202 28.65 25.11 -12.60
CA GLU A 202 28.64 24.36 -13.85
C GLU A 202 28.16 22.91 -13.61
N GLY A 203 27.29 22.38 -14.47
CA GLY A 203 26.72 21.04 -14.31
C GLY A 203 25.61 20.90 -13.26
N ALA A 204 25.18 21.99 -12.60
CA ALA A 204 24.03 21.97 -11.70
C ALA A 204 22.76 21.48 -12.45
N PRO A 205 22.05 20.46 -11.96
CA PRO A 205 20.92 19.86 -12.66
C PRO A 205 19.76 20.86 -12.90
N GLU A 206 19.69 21.91 -12.09
CA GLU A 206 18.69 22.98 -12.20
C GLU A 206 18.91 23.90 -13.42
N ARG A 207 20.14 24.01 -13.99
CA ARG A 207 20.45 24.98 -15.05
C ARG A 207 19.64 24.79 -16.35
N ASN A 208 19.20 23.57 -16.65
CA ASN A 208 18.54 23.22 -17.91
C ASN A 208 17.21 22.47 -17.70
N ALA A 209 16.60 22.54 -16.52
CA ALA A 209 15.44 21.73 -16.17
C ALA A 209 14.22 22.00 -17.09
N VAL A 210 14.00 23.25 -17.50
CA VAL A 210 12.91 23.62 -18.42
C VAL A 210 13.28 23.32 -19.86
N ALA A 211 14.48 23.74 -20.30
CA ALA A 211 14.98 23.47 -21.65
C ALA A 211 14.92 21.98 -22.01
N SER A 212 15.29 21.09 -21.07
CA SER A 212 15.28 19.64 -21.27
C SER A 212 13.87 19.04 -21.43
N ASN A 213 12.82 19.76 -21.00
CA ASN A 213 11.43 19.33 -21.05
C ASN A 213 10.57 20.19 -22.00
N ARG A 214 11.19 21.07 -22.80
CA ARG A 214 10.50 22.09 -23.60
C ARG A 214 9.42 21.51 -24.50
N GLU A 215 9.73 20.45 -25.24
CA GLU A 215 8.78 19.82 -26.17
C GLU A 215 7.53 19.31 -25.44
N ALA A 216 7.71 18.64 -24.29
CA ALA A 216 6.59 18.17 -23.48
C ALA A 216 5.76 19.33 -22.89
N TYR A 217 6.41 20.45 -22.56
CA TYR A 217 5.73 21.65 -22.07
C TYR A 217 4.94 22.37 -23.17
N GLU A 218 5.50 22.47 -24.37
CA GLU A 218 4.80 23.02 -25.53
C GLU A 218 3.60 22.16 -25.93
N ALA A 219 3.73 20.82 -25.88
CA ALA A 219 2.63 19.90 -26.11
C ALA A 219 1.49 20.10 -25.10
N ARG A 220 1.81 20.13 -23.79
CA ARG A 220 0.80 20.39 -22.73
C ARG A 220 0.09 21.74 -22.90
N LEU A 221 0.83 22.77 -23.33
CA LEU A 221 0.28 24.09 -23.58
C LEU A 221 -0.68 24.10 -24.79
N ALA A 222 -0.36 23.32 -25.83
CA ALA A 222 -1.19 23.17 -27.02
C ALA A 222 -2.45 22.32 -26.77
N ASP A 223 -2.30 21.20 -26.07
CA ASP A 223 -3.38 20.23 -25.80
C ASP A 223 -4.45 20.79 -24.85
N ARG A 224 -4.06 21.72 -23.95
CA ARG A 224 -4.94 22.36 -22.96
C ARG A 224 -5.69 21.39 -22.04
N ASP A 225 -5.15 20.19 -21.85
CA ASP A 225 -5.60 19.24 -20.84
C ASP A 225 -5.48 19.87 -19.44
N PRO A 226 -6.51 19.78 -18.57
CA PRO A 226 -6.46 20.35 -17.22
C PRO A 226 -5.21 20.00 -16.42
N SER A 227 -4.86 18.71 -16.35
CA SER A 227 -3.77 18.22 -15.49
C SER A 227 -2.41 18.59 -16.08
N GLY A 228 -2.27 18.44 -17.40
CA GLY A 228 -1.07 18.83 -18.14
C GLY A 228 -0.75 20.32 -18.00
N LEU A 229 -1.77 21.17 -18.12
CA LEU A 229 -1.62 22.62 -18.00
C LEU A 229 -1.28 23.06 -16.57
N MET A 230 -1.94 22.49 -15.55
CA MET A 230 -1.60 22.75 -14.14
C MET A 230 -0.17 22.33 -13.82
N ALA A 231 0.24 21.15 -14.28
CA ALA A 231 1.60 20.65 -14.08
C ALA A 231 2.65 21.52 -14.78
N LEU A 232 2.36 22.03 -15.98
CA LEU A 232 3.20 23.00 -16.68
C LEU A 232 3.40 24.26 -15.83
N VAL A 233 2.31 24.91 -15.42
CA VAL A 233 2.35 26.15 -14.62
C VAL A 233 3.12 25.94 -13.32
N ALA A 234 2.81 24.88 -12.56
CA ALA A 234 3.47 24.59 -11.30
C ALA A 234 4.99 24.32 -11.47
N ASN A 235 5.39 23.57 -12.50
CA ASN A 235 6.81 23.26 -12.75
C ASN A 235 7.59 24.50 -13.19
N CYS A 236 7.05 25.31 -14.11
CA CYS A 236 7.73 26.52 -14.55
C CYS A 236 7.81 27.56 -13.42
N LEU A 237 6.78 27.69 -12.55
CA LEU A 237 6.84 28.56 -11.37
C LEU A 237 7.94 28.12 -10.40
N ARG A 238 8.03 26.82 -10.09
CA ARG A 238 9.10 26.28 -9.26
C ARG A 238 10.47 26.51 -9.87
N SER A 239 10.62 26.27 -11.17
CA SER A 239 11.88 26.48 -11.87
C SER A 239 12.29 27.96 -11.83
N TYR A 240 11.40 28.86 -12.24
CA TYR A 240 11.67 30.30 -12.26
C TYR A 240 12.00 30.82 -10.85
N SER A 241 11.20 30.46 -9.83
CA SER A 241 11.45 30.85 -8.44
C SER A 241 12.80 30.37 -7.91
N ARG A 242 13.27 29.19 -8.32
CA ARG A 242 14.57 28.64 -7.88
C ARG A 242 15.75 29.18 -8.68
N THR A 243 15.60 29.39 -9.99
CA THR A 243 16.75 29.57 -10.91
C THR A 243 16.79 30.93 -11.61
N GLY A 244 15.67 31.67 -11.64
CA GLY A 244 15.54 32.85 -12.47
C GLY A 244 15.52 32.57 -13.98
N ASP A 245 15.33 31.30 -14.41
CA ASP A 245 15.37 30.88 -15.81
C ASP A 245 14.36 31.67 -16.68
N PRO A 246 14.84 32.46 -17.68
CA PRO A 246 13.96 33.26 -18.52
C PRO A 246 13.05 32.41 -19.42
N GLU A 247 13.42 31.16 -19.76
CA GLU A 247 12.56 30.27 -20.55
C GLU A 247 11.35 29.80 -19.73
N ALA A 248 11.57 29.52 -18.44
CA ALA A 248 10.50 29.23 -17.49
C ALA A 248 9.49 30.38 -17.40
N ALA A 249 9.98 31.62 -17.29
CA ALA A 249 9.15 32.82 -17.26
C ALA A 249 8.38 33.02 -18.57
N ALA A 250 9.02 32.80 -19.73
CA ALA A 250 8.38 32.93 -21.03
C ALA A 250 7.24 31.92 -21.24
N LEU A 251 7.43 30.66 -20.83
CA LEU A 251 6.38 29.63 -20.88
C LEU A 251 5.24 29.96 -19.91
N LEU A 252 5.54 30.47 -18.71
CA LEU A 252 4.51 30.91 -17.76
C LEU A 252 3.63 32.02 -18.34
N ASN A 253 4.24 33.06 -18.91
CA ASN A 253 3.48 34.16 -19.51
C ASN A 253 2.51 33.67 -20.60
N ARG A 254 2.94 32.69 -21.41
CA ARG A 254 2.08 32.06 -22.42
C ARG A 254 1.00 31.14 -21.82
N ALA A 255 1.25 30.56 -20.66
CA ALA A 255 0.33 29.66 -19.96
C ALA A 255 -0.69 30.40 -19.07
N THR A 256 -0.46 31.67 -18.73
CA THR A 256 -1.32 32.47 -17.84
C THR A 256 -2.78 32.52 -18.32
N GLU A 257 -3.01 32.90 -19.58
CA GLU A 257 -4.38 33.00 -20.11
C GLU A 257 -5.05 31.62 -20.24
N PRO A 258 -4.40 30.58 -20.82
CA PRO A 258 -4.95 29.22 -20.78
C PRO A 258 -5.29 28.72 -19.36
N PHE A 259 -4.47 29.04 -18.37
CA PHE A 259 -4.72 28.68 -16.97
C PHE A 259 -5.96 29.36 -16.41
N LEU A 260 -6.15 30.66 -16.71
CA LEU A 260 -7.35 31.40 -16.33
C LEU A 260 -8.61 30.87 -17.03
N GLU A 261 -8.51 30.56 -18.33
CA GLU A 261 -9.59 29.96 -19.12
C GLU A 261 -10.01 28.61 -18.51
N LEU A 262 -9.04 27.77 -18.16
CA LEU A 262 -9.28 26.51 -17.46
C LEU A 262 -10.00 26.74 -16.12
N ALA A 263 -9.53 27.67 -15.29
CA ALA A 263 -10.16 27.97 -14.01
C ALA A 263 -11.63 28.40 -14.19
N ARG A 264 -11.91 29.31 -15.14
CA ARG A 264 -13.28 29.76 -15.47
C ARG A 264 -14.16 28.60 -15.96
N ARG A 265 -13.62 27.72 -16.80
CA ARG A 265 -14.32 26.51 -17.28
C ARG A 265 -14.71 25.60 -16.12
N LEU A 266 -13.78 25.31 -15.19
CA LEU A 266 -14.07 24.45 -14.04
C LEU A 266 -15.14 25.05 -13.12
N VAL A 267 -15.17 26.38 -12.95
CA VAL A 267 -16.28 27.07 -12.24
C VAL A 267 -17.61 26.90 -12.99
N ALA A 268 -17.61 27.05 -14.31
CA ALA A 268 -18.82 26.87 -15.11
C ALA A 268 -19.32 25.41 -15.09
N ASP A 269 -18.41 24.44 -15.09
CA ASP A 269 -18.72 23.01 -14.96
C ASP A 269 -19.35 22.70 -13.60
N ALA A 270 -18.73 23.18 -12.52
CA ALA A 270 -19.26 23.04 -11.16
C ALA A 270 -20.68 23.63 -11.04
N ALA A 271 -20.88 24.85 -11.57
CA ALA A 271 -22.18 25.53 -11.53
C ALA A 271 -23.26 24.80 -12.34
N ALA A 272 -22.87 24.03 -13.35
CA ALA A 272 -23.77 23.21 -14.15
C ALA A 272 -24.03 21.81 -13.54
N GLY A 273 -23.54 21.54 -12.33
CA GLY A 273 -23.64 20.23 -11.68
C GLY A 273 -22.83 19.15 -12.39
N ARG A 274 -21.93 19.51 -13.32
CA ARG A 274 -20.98 18.57 -13.88
C ARG A 274 -19.94 18.26 -12.82
N GLU A 275 -19.60 16.99 -12.69
CA GLU A 275 -18.49 16.60 -11.85
C GLU A 275 -17.23 17.27 -12.40
N VAL A 276 -16.55 18.05 -11.56
CA VAL A 276 -15.28 18.72 -11.90
C VAL A 276 -14.15 17.67 -11.83
N ASP A 277 -14.41 16.47 -12.37
CA ASP A 277 -13.99 15.18 -11.84
C ASP A 277 -12.47 14.98 -11.76
N GLY A 278 -12.10 14.23 -10.73
CA GLY A 278 -10.77 13.71 -10.43
C GLY A 278 -10.07 14.49 -9.34
N ASP A 279 -9.58 13.79 -8.32
CA ASP A 279 -8.51 14.29 -7.45
C ASP A 279 -7.34 14.90 -8.26
N MET A 280 -7.17 14.58 -9.55
CA MET A 280 -5.97 14.83 -10.35
C MET A 280 -5.72 16.30 -10.78
N PRO A 281 -6.65 17.06 -11.40
CA PRO A 281 -6.38 18.45 -11.75
C PRO A 281 -6.19 19.33 -10.50
N MET A 282 -6.97 19.08 -9.45
CA MET A 282 -6.84 19.82 -8.19
C MET A 282 -5.67 19.33 -7.33
N ALA A 283 -5.23 18.08 -7.42
CA ALA A 283 -4.03 17.60 -6.72
C ALA A 283 -2.74 18.19 -7.30
N THR A 284 -2.74 18.61 -8.57
CA THR A 284 -1.56 19.16 -9.25
C THR A 284 -1.40 20.67 -9.07
N VAL A 285 -2.43 21.37 -8.56
CA VAL A 285 -2.39 22.83 -8.31
C VAL A 285 -1.67 23.20 -7.01
N ASP A 286 -1.38 22.25 -6.11
CA ASP A 286 -0.72 22.52 -4.82
C ASP A 286 0.66 23.20 -4.93
N GLY A 287 1.29 23.12 -6.10
CA GLY A 287 2.53 23.80 -6.43
C GLY A 287 2.39 25.25 -6.90
N VAL A 288 1.19 25.71 -7.24
CA VAL A 288 0.96 27.00 -7.90
C VAL A 288 0.93 28.18 -6.91
N PRO A 289 0.09 28.20 -5.85
CA PRO A 289 -0.12 29.42 -5.06
C PRO A 289 1.13 29.90 -4.34
N MET A 290 1.88 28.98 -3.72
CA MET A 290 3.08 29.31 -2.96
C MET A 290 4.22 29.76 -3.87
N ALA A 291 4.42 29.06 -5.00
CA ALA A 291 5.48 29.39 -5.94
C ALA A 291 5.17 30.70 -6.68
N TRP A 292 3.91 30.93 -7.09
CA TRP A 292 3.46 32.19 -7.66
C TRP A 292 3.71 33.34 -6.70
N GLN A 293 3.37 33.18 -5.43
CA GLN A 293 3.57 34.23 -4.44
C GLN A 293 5.06 34.52 -4.12
N ALA A 294 5.99 33.66 -4.55
CA ALA A 294 7.43 33.95 -4.49
C ALA A 294 7.93 34.77 -5.69
N VAL A 295 7.16 34.86 -6.78
CA VAL A 295 7.57 35.46 -8.06
C VAL A 295 6.57 36.44 -8.70
N GLU A 296 5.36 36.60 -8.14
CA GLU A 296 4.60 37.84 -8.26
C GLU A 296 5.52 39.01 -7.82
N ASP A 297 5.25 40.28 -7.98
CA ASP A 297 6.24 41.35 -7.81
C ASP A 297 7.54 41.31 -8.66
N LEU A 298 8.06 40.18 -9.14
CA LEU A 298 9.22 40.14 -10.04
C LEU A 298 8.88 40.72 -11.43
N PRO A 299 9.84 41.34 -12.13
CA PRO A 299 9.58 42.10 -13.35
C PRO A 299 9.17 41.26 -14.57
N ALA A 300 9.27 39.93 -14.50
CA ALA A 300 8.91 39.05 -15.62
C ALA A 300 7.41 39.03 -15.96
N PHE A 301 6.55 39.53 -15.05
CA PHE A 301 5.10 39.49 -15.19
C PHE A 301 4.51 40.90 -15.19
N SER A 302 3.66 41.18 -16.17
CA SER A 302 2.89 42.43 -16.26
C SER A 302 1.78 42.47 -15.20
N ASP A 303 1.22 43.66 -14.93
CA ASP A 303 0.07 43.76 -14.02
C ASP A 303 -1.16 42.97 -14.52
N ALA A 304 -1.31 42.81 -15.84
CA ALA A 304 -2.33 41.96 -16.44
C ALA A 304 -2.08 40.47 -16.12
N ASP A 305 -0.84 40.00 -16.26
CA ASP A 305 -0.48 38.62 -15.90
C ASP A 305 -0.76 38.35 -14.42
N ARG A 306 -0.44 39.32 -13.54
CA ARG A 306 -0.72 39.17 -12.11
C ARG A 306 -2.20 39.15 -11.79
N ALA A 307 -2.98 40.00 -12.43
CA ALA A 307 -4.43 40.01 -12.27
C ALA A 307 -5.03 38.67 -12.72
N ALA A 308 -4.60 38.15 -13.88
CA ALA A 308 -5.05 36.88 -14.42
C ALA A 308 -4.68 35.69 -13.52
N MET A 309 -3.44 35.62 -13.03
CA MET A 309 -3.02 34.57 -12.07
C MET A 309 -3.81 34.65 -10.76
N ALA A 310 -3.98 35.85 -10.20
CA ALA A 310 -4.73 36.03 -8.96
C ALA A 310 -6.22 35.69 -9.11
N GLU A 311 -6.84 36.03 -10.25
CA GLU A 311 -8.21 35.64 -10.59
C GLU A 311 -8.31 34.11 -10.72
N GLY A 312 -7.42 33.49 -11.50
CA GLY A 312 -7.40 32.05 -11.72
C GLY A 312 -7.24 31.25 -10.41
N ILE A 313 -6.30 31.64 -9.55
CA ILE A 313 -6.12 31.03 -8.22
C ILE A 313 -7.39 31.18 -7.36
N THR A 314 -8.03 32.35 -7.38
CA THR A 314 -9.25 32.61 -6.60
C THR A 314 -10.45 31.81 -7.11
N LEU A 315 -10.58 31.65 -8.43
CA LEU A 315 -11.60 30.81 -9.06
C LEU A 315 -11.38 29.33 -8.71
N LEU A 316 -10.15 28.83 -8.79
CA LEU A 316 -9.84 27.46 -8.38
C LEU A 316 -10.12 27.22 -6.89
N ALA A 317 -9.85 28.21 -6.03
CA ALA A 317 -10.20 28.14 -4.62
C ALA A 317 -11.71 27.94 -4.43
N SER A 318 -12.55 28.65 -5.19
CA SER A 318 -14.01 28.58 -5.06
C SER A 318 -14.60 27.24 -5.49
N VAL A 319 -13.92 26.48 -6.36
CA VAL A 319 -14.31 25.12 -6.74
C VAL A 319 -13.55 24.00 -6.04
N SER A 320 -12.66 24.36 -5.11
CA SER A 320 -11.84 23.39 -4.41
C SER A 320 -12.65 22.54 -3.41
N TRP A 321 -12.08 21.39 -3.02
CA TRP A 321 -12.74 20.43 -2.14
C TRP A 321 -13.27 21.05 -0.85
N LEU A 322 -12.42 21.77 -0.11
CA LEU A 322 -12.82 22.39 1.15
C LEU A 322 -13.79 23.57 0.95
N ALA A 323 -13.93 24.12 -0.26
CA ALA A 323 -14.91 25.18 -0.55
C ALA A 323 -16.32 24.63 -0.79
N ASN A 324 -16.44 23.54 -1.58
CA ASN A 324 -17.71 23.10 -2.17
C ASN A 324 -18.28 21.79 -1.63
N ARG A 325 -17.48 20.93 -1.00
CA ARG A 325 -18.02 19.70 -0.40
C ARG A 325 -18.45 19.99 1.03
N ASP A 326 -19.65 19.59 1.42
CA ASP A 326 -20.01 19.45 2.85
C ASP A 326 -19.30 18.23 3.42
N TYR A 327 -17.97 18.35 3.42
CA TYR A 327 -17.11 17.41 4.08
C TYR A 327 -17.35 17.62 5.57
N GLN A 328 -18.00 16.65 6.22
CA GLN A 328 -17.93 16.55 7.66
C GLN A 328 -16.48 16.21 8.02
N VAL A 329 -15.66 17.25 8.09
CA VAL A 329 -14.33 17.20 8.68
C VAL A 329 -14.56 16.92 10.16
N THR A 330 -14.75 15.65 10.49
CA THR A 330 -14.72 15.21 11.87
C THR A 330 -13.26 15.32 12.33
N PRO A 331 -12.98 15.66 13.60
CA PRO A 331 -11.62 15.65 14.14
C PRO A 331 -10.88 14.30 14.05
N ASN A 332 -11.59 13.26 13.58
CA ASN A 332 -11.15 11.87 13.53
C ASN A 332 -10.80 11.42 12.10
N TYR A 333 -11.15 12.18 11.06
CA TYR A 333 -10.81 11.83 9.69
C TYR A 333 -9.37 12.26 9.37
N ARG A 334 -8.48 11.30 9.08
CA ARG A 334 -7.02 11.50 8.99
C ARG A 334 -6.37 10.87 7.74
N SER A 335 -7.10 10.80 6.62
CA SER A 335 -6.64 10.18 5.35
C SER A 335 -5.76 11.10 4.52
N ASN A 336 -4.86 10.57 3.69
CA ASN A 336 -4.14 11.35 2.69
C ASN A 336 -5.07 11.75 1.53
N HIS A 337 -5.32 13.06 1.33
CA HIS A 337 -6.00 13.54 0.12
C HIS A 337 -5.33 14.80 -0.39
N ARG A 338 -4.73 14.70 -1.58
CA ARG A 338 -4.03 15.84 -2.20
C ARG A 338 -4.95 17.04 -2.46
N GLY A 339 -6.24 16.82 -2.71
CA GLY A 339 -7.22 17.89 -2.83
C GLY A 339 -7.33 18.79 -1.59
N ILE A 340 -7.09 18.25 -0.38
CA ILE A 340 -7.21 19.00 0.89
C ILE A 340 -6.03 19.97 1.06
N ILE A 341 -4.79 19.51 0.85
CA ILE A 341 -3.63 20.39 0.93
C ILE A 341 -3.67 21.44 -0.18
N ALA A 342 -4.11 21.07 -1.39
CA ALA A 342 -4.30 22.01 -2.49
C ALA A 342 -5.33 23.11 -2.15
N SER A 343 -6.51 22.73 -1.64
CA SER A 343 -7.50 23.66 -1.11
C SER A 343 -6.87 24.59 -0.08
N PHE A 344 -6.18 24.06 0.93
CA PHE A 344 -5.54 24.86 1.97
C PHE A 344 -4.56 25.90 1.42
N LEU A 345 -3.72 25.54 0.45
CA LEU A 345 -2.75 26.46 -0.15
C LEU A 345 -3.42 27.55 -1.00
N LEU A 346 -4.47 27.20 -1.76
CA LEU A 346 -5.31 28.17 -2.45
C LEU A 346 -5.95 29.13 -1.44
N GLY A 347 -6.52 28.61 -0.35
CA GLY A 347 -7.11 29.39 0.72
C GLY A 347 -6.12 30.31 1.44
N LEU A 348 -4.88 29.87 1.65
CA LEU A 348 -3.82 30.70 2.23
C LEU A 348 -3.49 31.90 1.35
N TYR A 349 -3.34 31.68 0.04
CA TYR A 349 -3.13 32.78 -0.91
C TYR A 349 -4.33 33.72 -0.92
N VAL A 350 -5.54 33.19 -1.11
CA VAL A 350 -6.76 34.00 -1.16
C VAL A 350 -6.97 34.79 0.14
N ALA A 351 -6.79 34.20 1.32
CA ALA A 351 -6.95 34.91 2.58
C ALA A 351 -5.92 36.02 2.79
N ARG A 352 -4.72 35.88 2.21
CA ARG A 352 -3.67 36.90 2.25
C ARG A 352 -3.97 38.09 1.35
N HIS A 353 -4.41 37.85 0.12
CA HIS A 353 -4.63 38.90 -0.88
C HIS A 353 -6.06 39.46 -0.85
N PHE A 354 -7.03 38.64 -0.43
CA PHE A 354 -8.47 38.92 -0.41
C PHE A 354 -9.07 38.48 0.94
N PRO A 355 -8.74 39.16 2.06
CA PRO A 355 -9.10 38.71 3.41
C PRO A 355 -10.61 38.61 3.65
N ASP A 356 -11.43 39.31 2.85
CA ASP A 356 -12.90 39.27 2.89
C ASP A 356 -13.54 38.21 1.99
N ASN A 357 -12.75 37.46 1.22
CA ASN A 357 -13.25 36.39 0.36
C ASN A 357 -13.78 35.22 1.20
N GLU A 358 -15.06 34.88 0.99
CA GLU A 358 -15.76 33.85 1.76
C GLU A 358 -15.17 32.45 1.55
N ALA A 359 -14.82 32.09 0.31
CA ALA A 359 -14.24 30.79 -0.01
C ALA A 359 -12.89 30.61 0.70
N GLY A 360 -12.03 31.64 0.67
CA GLY A 360 -10.75 31.63 1.39
C GLY A 360 -10.92 31.39 2.90
N ARG A 361 -11.82 32.13 3.56
CA ARG A 361 -12.11 31.95 5.00
C ARG A 361 -12.62 30.54 5.31
N ARG A 362 -13.59 30.06 4.53
CA ARG A 362 -14.22 28.74 4.69
C ARG A 362 -13.20 27.61 4.54
N ILE A 363 -12.33 27.70 3.53
CA ILE A 363 -11.25 26.74 3.30
C ILE A 363 -10.33 26.67 4.52
N LEU A 364 -9.85 27.81 5.03
CA LEU A 364 -8.92 27.83 6.17
C LEU A 364 -9.56 27.26 7.43
N GLU A 365 -10.83 27.59 7.71
CA GLU A 365 -11.55 27.05 8.86
C GLU A 365 -11.70 25.53 8.79
N ARG A 366 -12.04 24.99 7.60
CA ARG A 366 -12.17 23.55 7.38
C ARG A 366 -10.81 22.84 7.39
N ALA A 367 -9.77 23.45 6.84
CA ALA A 367 -8.40 22.93 6.89
C ALA A 367 -7.89 22.84 8.33
N ASP A 368 -8.16 23.86 9.16
CA ASP A 368 -7.79 23.85 10.59
C ASP A 368 -8.47 22.71 11.34
N ARG A 369 -9.77 22.48 11.09
CA ARG A 369 -10.50 21.35 11.67
C ARG A 369 -9.89 20.01 11.26
N TYR A 370 -9.47 19.88 10.00
CA TYR A 370 -8.92 18.65 9.44
C TYR A 370 -7.55 18.33 10.04
N TYR A 371 -6.59 19.25 9.93
CA TYR A 371 -5.22 19.01 10.37
C TYR A 371 -5.07 18.97 11.90
N THR A 372 -5.98 19.60 12.66
CA THR A 372 -6.00 19.46 14.13
C THR A 372 -6.10 17.99 14.57
N GLY A 373 -6.76 17.13 13.79
CA GLY A 373 -6.78 15.69 14.03
C GLY A 373 -5.39 15.06 13.88
N ASN A 374 -4.72 15.33 12.75
CA ASN A 374 -3.38 14.80 12.45
C ASN A 374 -2.33 15.24 13.48
N LEU A 375 -2.39 16.49 13.96
CA LEU A 375 -1.40 17.04 14.90
C LEU A 375 -1.48 16.42 16.31
N ARG A 376 -2.54 15.66 16.64
CA ARG A 376 -2.70 15.03 17.98
C ARG A 376 -2.02 13.66 18.11
N SER A 377 -1.51 13.12 17.02
CA SER A 377 -0.90 11.79 16.96
C SER A 377 0.43 11.82 16.23
N TRP A 378 1.31 10.87 16.53
CA TRP A 378 2.50 10.61 15.72
C TRP A 378 2.21 9.69 14.54
N LYS A 379 1.31 8.71 14.69
CA LYS A 379 0.92 7.78 13.62
C LYS A 379 -0.34 8.28 12.89
N PRO A 380 -0.33 8.44 11.54
CA PRO A 380 -1.53 8.67 10.74
C PRO A 380 -2.42 7.42 10.70
N VAL A 381 -3.63 7.51 10.14
CA VAL A 381 -4.50 6.33 9.93
C VAL A 381 -3.98 5.42 8.82
N GLU A 382 -3.09 5.94 7.98
CA GLU A 382 -2.44 5.20 6.89
C GLU A 382 -1.54 4.11 7.48
N ASP A 383 -1.81 2.85 7.14
CA ASP A 383 -0.88 1.73 7.39
C ASP A 383 -0.24 1.25 6.09
N ALA A 384 0.25 2.21 5.31
CA ALA A 384 1.03 1.98 4.10
C ALA A 384 2.24 2.91 4.08
N SER A 385 3.44 2.38 3.85
CA SER A 385 4.67 3.17 4.00
C SER A 385 4.71 4.40 3.11
N PHE A 386 4.24 4.27 1.86
CA PHE A 386 4.16 5.36 0.89
C PHE A 386 3.09 6.40 1.25
N TYR A 387 1.86 5.96 1.54
CA TYR A 387 0.74 6.87 1.83
C TYR A 387 0.86 7.54 3.19
N ALA A 388 1.42 6.86 4.18
CA ALA A 388 1.71 7.45 5.48
C ALA A 388 2.76 8.57 5.37
N ALA A 389 3.78 8.40 4.52
CA ALA A 389 4.73 9.46 4.20
C ALA A 389 4.06 10.65 3.47
N ILE A 390 3.10 10.41 2.57
CA ILE A 390 2.33 11.49 1.94
C ILE A 390 1.54 12.27 2.99
N ASN A 391 0.81 11.58 3.86
CA ASN A 391 -0.02 12.21 4.90
C ASN A 391 0.81 13.08 5.86
N THR A 392 1.94 12.55 6.33
CA THR A 392 2.81 13.24 7.28
C THR A 392 3.55 14.41 6.62
N ASN A 393 3.97 14.30 5.36
CA ASN A 393 4.52 15.43 4.60
C ASN A 393 3.47 16.55 4.36
N GLN A 394 2.21 16.20 4.10
CA GLN A 394 1.12 17.18 4.01
C GLN A 394 0.87 17.87 5.36
N THR A 395 0.85 17.09 6.44
CA THR A 395 0.71 17.60 7.81
C THR A 395 1.87 18.52 8.18
N LEU A 396 3.10 18.16 7.79
CA LEU A 396 4.29 19.00 7.93
C LEU A 396 4.13 20.32 7.17
N ARG A 397 3.67 20.27 5.91
CA ARG A 397 3.46 21.49 5.11
C ARG A 397 2.43 22.41 5.76
N TYR A 398 1.32 21.86 6.26
CA TYR A 398 0.35 22.61 7.07
C TYR A 398 0.99 23.19 8.34
N ALA A 399 1.67 22.37 9.14
CA ALA A 399 2.24 22.76 10.43
C ALA A 399 3.30 23.88 10.31
N ARG A 400 4.03 23.95 9.19
CA ARG A 400 4.97 25.04 8.89
C ARG A 400 4.26 26.34 8.50
N LEU A 401 3.26 26.26 7.61
CA LEU A 401 2.55 27.43 7.06
C LEU A 401 1.48 28.00 8.02
N ARG A 402 0.92 27.16 8.89
CA ARG A 402 0.10 27.53 10.04
C ARG A 402 0.84 27.07 11.28
N PRO A 403 1.72 27.90 11.87
CA PRO A 403 2.84 27.50 12.73
C PRO A 403 2.42 26.70 13.97
N ALA A 404 2.18 25.40 13.77
CA ALA A 404 1.67 24.45 14.75
C ALA A 404 2.85 23.75 15.46
N TRP A 405 3.78 24.55 15.98
CA TRP A 405 5.04 24.08 16.56
C TRP A 405 4.86 23.10 17.74
N HIS A 406 3.71 23.15 18.41
CA HIS A 406 3.35 22.19 19.46
C HIS A 406 3.36 20.72 19.00
N TRP A 407 3.23 20.44 17.70
CA TRP A 407 3.36 19.08 17.17
C TRP A 407 4.81 18.56 17.22
N PHE A 408 5.78 19.46 17.10
CA PHE A 408 7.20 19.16 17.31
C PHE A 408 7.53 19.14 18.79
N ASP A 409 7.14 20.19 19.53
CA ASP A 409 7.49 20.36 20.94
C ASP A 409 6.79 19.32 21.84
N GLY A 410 5.60 18.87 21.45
CA GLY A 410 4.84 17.82 22.13
C GLY A 410 5.36 16.41 21.89
N GLY A 411 6.24 16.20 20.90
CA GLY A 411 6.85 14.90 20.59
C GLY A 411 6.32 14.13 19.38
N PRO A 412 5.05 14.26 18.90
CA PRO A 412 4.56 13.39 17.84
C PRO A 412 5.38 13.38 16.54
N ALA A 413 5.83 14.54 16.06
CA ALA A 413 6.70 14.61 14.88
C ALA A 413 8.01 13.82 15.07
N ARG A 414 8.60 13.88 16.27
CA ARG A 414 9.81 13.14 16.62
C ARG A 414 9.54 11.63 16.66
N GLN A 415 8.42 11.22 17.25
CA GLN A 415 8.04 9.81 17.33
C GLN A 415 7.86 9.19 15.95
N TRP A 416 7.26 9.93 15.00
CA TRP A 416 7.17 9.50 13.60
C TRP A 416 8.56 9.33 12.95
N ALA A 417 9.45 10.32 13.10
CA ALA A 417 10.80 10.22 12.55
C ALA A 417 11.60 9.04 13.15
N GLU A 418 11.47 8.79 14.45
CA GLU A 418 12.06 7.62 15.12
C GLU A 418 11.43 6.30 14.65
N TYR A 419 10.13 6.30 14.36
CA TYR A 419 9.42 5.15 13.77
C TYR A 419 9.95 4.84 12.35
N CYS A 420 10.06 5.84 11.47
CA CYS A 420 10.64 5.69 10.13
C CYS A 420 12.11 5.21 10.19
N LEU A 421 12.91 5.75 11.12
CA LEU A 421 14.29 5.31 11.34
C LEU A 421 14.36 3.81 11.65
N ARG A 422 13.50 3.31 12.54
CA ARG A 422 13.51 1.90 12.95
C ARG A 422 13.00 0.97 11.85
N LEU A 423 12.02 1.41 11.05
CA LEU A 423 11.46 0.66 9.93
C LEU A 423 12.37 0.59 8.71
N THR A 424 13.22 1.59 8.48
CA THR A 424 14.06 1.63 7.28
C THR A 424 15.09 0.49 7.32
N ASP A 425 15.15 -0.35 6.30
CA ASP A 425 16.08 -1.48 6.24
C ASP A 425 17.55 -1.03 6.15
N ASN A 426 18.49 -1.97 6.19
CA ASN A 426 19.92 -1.65 6.18
C ASN A 426 20.41 -1.02 4.86
N ARG A 427 19.63 -1.12 3.78
CA ARG A 427 19.91 -0.53 2.47
C ARG A 427 19.42 0.92 2.38
N GLY A 428 18.64 1.39 3.36
CA GLY A 428 18.01 2.72 3.34
C GLY A 428 16.60 2.73 2.75
N TYR A 429 15.95 1.57 2.63
CA TYR A 429 14.63 1.43 2.04
C TYR A 429 13.57 1.28 3.13
N MET A 430 12.52 2.08 3.05
CA MET A 430 11.27 1.81 3.75
C MET A 430 10.66 0.52 3.20
N PRO A 431 10.14 -0.37 4.06
CA PRO A 431 9.52 -1.61 3.65
C PRO A 431 8.25 -1.30 2.85
N GLY A 432 7.98 -2.12 1.83
CA GLY A 432 6.68 -2.09 1.19
C GLY A 432 5.65 -2.73 2.14
N MET A 433 4.60 -1.98 2.48
CA MET A 433 3.48 -2.39 3.34
C MET A 433 2.25 -1.61 2.88
N GLY A 434 1.07 -2.23 2.96
CA GLY A 434 -0.15 -1.66 2.40
C GLY A 434 0.00 -1.31 0.91
N ASP A 435 -0.73 -0.31 0.43
CA ASP A 435 -0.66 0.16 -0.96
C ASP A 435 0.63 0.94 -1.26
N GLY A 436 1.78 0.26 -1.22
CA GLY A 436 3.07 0.86 -1.51
C GLY A 436 4.21 -0.16 -1.57
N GLY A 437 5.07 -0.04 -2.59
CA GLY A 437 6.29 -0.86 -2.71
C GLY A 437 7.42 -0.41 -1.79
N ASP A 438 8.48 -1.22 -1.71
CA ASP A 438 9.71 -0.81 -1.03
C ASP A 438 10.40 0.33 -1.79
N GLY A 439 10.98 1.27 -1.05
CA GLY A 439 11.61 2.43 -1.68
C GLY A 439 12.43 3.24 -0.70
N PRO A 440 13.28 4.16 -1.18
CA PRO A 440 14.09 5.01 -0.30
C PRO A 440 13.21 5.77 0.70
N LEU A 441 13.76 6.11 1.85
CA LEU A 441 13.09 6.97 2.83
C LEU A 441 12.73 8.33 2.20
N ARG A 442 11.45 8.53 1.88
CA ARG A 442 10.90 9.73 1.21
C ARG A 442 10.26 10.74 2.18
N ASP A 443 10.59 10.66 3.46
CA ASP A 443 9.98 11.48 4.50
C ASP A 443 10.78 12.77 4.76
N THR A 444 10.26 13.91 4.30
CA THR A 444 10.87 15.23 4.55
C THR A 444 10.77 15.61 6.03
N LEU A 445 9.81 15.05 6.77
CA LEU A 445 9.67 15.28 8.21
C LEU A 445 10.88 14.78 8.99
N THR A 446 11.39 13.58 8.67
CA THR A 446 12.61 13.04 9.29
C THR A 446 13.80 13.99 9.14
N ALA A 447 13.98 14.59 7.96
CA ALA A 447 15.05 15.56 7.72
C ALA A 447 14.90 16.83 8.57
N LEU A 448 13.68 17.36 8.68
CA LEU A 448 13.40 18.51 9.53
C LEU A 448 13.58 18.16 11.02
N CYS A 449 13.16 16.97 11.46
CA CYS A 449 13.35 16.50 12.82
C CYS A 449 14.84 16.33 13.17
N ALA A 450 15.65 15.79 12.26
CA ALA A 450 17.09 15.69 12.42
C ALA A 450 17.70 17.06 12.74
N TRP A 451 17.39 18.09 11.93
CA TRP A 451 17.85 19.46 12.15
C TRP A 451 17.28 20.08 13.45
N ARG A 452 15.96 19.99 13.66
CA ARG A 452 15.26 20.66 14.78
C ARG A 452 15.67 20.11 16.14
N PHE A 453 15.93 18.80 16.23
CA PHE A 453 16.34 18.12 17.46
C PHE A 453 17.84 17.88 17.55
N ARG A 454 18.59 18.22 16.49
CA ARG A 454 20.04 17.95 16.37
C ARG A 454 20.35 16.46 16.58
N ASP A 455 19.50 15.57 16.08
CA ASP A 455 19.66 14.12 16.22
C ASP A 455 20.47 13.54 15.04
N GLY A 456 21.74 13.21 15.31
CA GLY A 456 22.65 12.63 14.33
C GLY A 456 22.24 11.25 13.81
N ARG A 457 21.38 10.52 14.53
CA ARG A 457 20.84 9.22 14.08
C ARG A 457 19.83 9.39 12.96
N LEU A 458 18.93 10.37 13.12
CA LEU A 458 17.98 10.73 12.06
C LEU A 458 18.73 11.26 10.83
N ALA A 459 19.76 12.10 11.04
CA ALA A 459 20.60 12.59 9.94
C ALA A 459 21.34 11.44 9.23
N TRP A 460 21.84 10.44 9.97
CA TRP A 460 22.51 9.28 9.40
C TRP A 460 21.60 8.48 8.45
N ALA A 461 20.31 8.34 8.76
CA ALA A 461 19.37 7.61 7.91
C ALA A 461 19.11 8.30 6.56
N LEU A 462 19.19 9.62 6.50
CA LEU A 462 18.98 10.40 5.27
C LEU A 462 20.06 10.16 4.21
N ASP A 463 21.23 9.67 4.59
CA ASP A 463 22.32 9.37 3.66
C ASP A 463 22.30 7.91 3.18
N ARG A 464 21.40 7.07 3.70
CA ARG A 464 21.28 5.65 3.34
C ARG A 464 20.28 5.46 2.19
N GLY A 465 20.67 4.72 1.15
CA GLY A 465 19.85 4.42 -0.02
C GLY A 465 20.29 5.12 -1.31
N ALA A 466 20.00 4.52 -2.46
CA ALA A 466 20.30 5.10 -3.76
C ALA A 466 19.36 6.29 -4.04
N ALA A 467 19.92 7.51 -4.01
CA ALA A 467 19.26 8.78 -4.35
C ALA A 467 18.18 9.28 -3.36
N ASN A 468 18.49 9.39 -2.06
CA ASN A 468 17.70 10.25 -1.16
C ASN A 468 17.78 11.70 -1.64
N ARG A 469 16.70 12.16 -2.30
CA ARG A 469 16.46 13.57 -2.60
C ARG A 469 15.39 14.07 -1.65
N THR A 470 15.75 14.27 -0.38
CA THR A 470 14.89 15.06 0.50
C THR A 470 14.92 16.51 0.04
N GLU A 471 13.77 17.20 0.06
CA GLU A 471 13.69 18.64 -0.23
C GLU A 471 14.37 19.51 0.85
N PHE A 472 14.74 18.88 1.97
CA PHE A 472 15.35 19.52 3.13
C PHE A 472 16.66 18.81 3.48
N ILE A 473 17.73 19.58 3.64
CA ILE A 473 19.08 19.06 3.91
C ILE A 473 19.60 19.64 5.22
N THR A 474 20.26 18.81 6.02
CA THR A 474 20.75 19.16 7.35
C THR A 474 22.28 19.06 7.47
N ASP A 475 22.85 19.97 8.26
CA ASP A 475 24.27 20.04 8.64
C ASP A 475 24.61 19.18 9.86
N VAL A 476 23.62 18.50 10.43
CA VAL A 476 23.80 17.71 11.65
C VAL A 476 24.81 16.58 11.40
N PRO A 477 25.86 16.43 12.25
CA PRO A 477 26.81 15.32 12.14
C PRO A 477 26.11 13.97 12.26
N ARG A 478 26.48 13.03 11.37
CA ARG A 478 25.85 11.72 11.30
C ARG A 478 26.37 10.82 12.41
N VAL A 479 25.47 10.09 13.07
CA VAL A 479 25.79 9.14 14.14
C VAL A 479 25.09 7.82 13.83
N ALA A 480 25.86 6.74 13.73
CA ALA A 480 25.29 5.41 13.51
C ALA A 480 24.40 5.00 14.70
N PRO A 481 23.13 4.61 14.47
CA PRO A 481 22.19 4.32 15.54
C PRO A 481 22.34 2.87 16.04
N ALA A 482 23.28 2.63 16.96
CA ALA A 482 23.54 1.30 17.52
C ALA A 482 22.31 0.68 18.21
N ASP A 483 21.35 1.50 18.65
CA ASP A 483 20.09 1.06 19.28
C ASP A 483 19.08 0.42 18.31
N LEU A 484 19.39 0.35 17.00
CA LEU A 484 18.57 -0.38 16.02
C LEU A 484 18.92 -1.86 15.91
N VAL A 485 20.09 -2.28 16.40
CA VAL A 485 20.56 -3.67 16.33
C VAL A 485 19.84 -4.51 17.39
N GLY A 486 19.45 -5.73 17.02
CA GLY A 486 18.63 -6.61 17.87
C GLY A 486 17.16 -6.58 17.49
N ILE A 487 16.28 -6.74 18.49
CA ILE A 487 14.82 -6.74 18.31
C ILE A 487 14.24 -5.40 18.75
N ASN A 488 13.52 -4.75 17.85
CA ASN A 488 12.85 -3.48 18.07
C ASN A 488 11.33 -3.64 17.93
N VAL A 489 10.59 -3.43 19.03
CA VAL A 489 9.13 -3.47 19.04
C VAL A 489 8.60 -2.05 18.93
N LEU A 490 7.90 -1.74 17.83
CA LEU A 490 7.30 -0.43 17.61
C LEU A 490 5.88 -0.41 18.19
N PRO A 491 5.55 0.56 19.05
CA PRO A 491 4.27 0.54 19.77
C PRO A 491 3.11 0.89 18.85
N LEU A 492 1.95 0.25 19.08
CA LEU A 492 0.69 0.69 18.49
C LEU A 492 0.26 2.01 19.14
N ASP A 493 -0.07 3.03 18.35
CA ASP A 493 -0.47 4.32 18.91
C ASP A 493 -1.77 4.21 19.75
N GLN A 494 -1.87 5.03 20.80
CA GLN A 494 -3.01 5.05 21.71
C GLN A 494 -4.34 5.33 20.99
N TRP A 495 -4.40 6.28 20.05
CA TRP A 495 -5.66 6.61 19.39
C TRP A 495 -6.12 5.50 18.44
N ILE A 496 -5.19 4.81 17.78
CA ILE A 496 -5.49 3.64 16.93
C ILE A 496 -6.02 2.51 17.82
N TYR A 497 -5.32 2.22 18.92
CA TYR A 497 -5.78 1.22 19.88
C TYR A 497 -7.17 1.54 20.44
N ASP A 498 -7.49 2.80 20.71
CA ASP A 498 -8.77 3.19 21.30
C ASP A 498 -9.96 3.19 20.31
N ARG A 499 -9.74 3.40 19.00
CA ARG A 499 -10.82 3.86 18.10
C ARG A 499 -10.97 3.18 16.73
N THR A 500 -10.32 2.06 16.45
CA THR A 500 -10.47 1.32 15.18
C THR A 500 -11.91 1.00 14.75
N ALA A 501 -12.83 0.78 15.69
CA ALA A 501 -14.23 0.50 15.37
C ALA A 501 -14.98 1.69 14.74
N ASP A 502 -14.56 2.94 15.03
CA ASP A 502 -15.26 4.16 14.58
C ASP A 502 -15.16 4.38 13.05
N TYR A 503 -14.25 3.70 12.35
CA TYR A 503 -13.98 3.91 10.92
C TYR A 503 -13.93 2.65 10.05
N LEU A 504 -13.89 1.44 10.62
CA LEU A 504 -13.73 0.19 9.86
C LEU A 504 -15.02 -0.65 9.73
N SER A 505 -16.14 -0.21 10.33
CA SER A 505 -17.41 -0.97 10.36
C SER A 505 -17.22 -2.43 10.79
N LEU A 506 -16.26 -2.69 11.70
CA LEU A 506 -15.94 -4.04 12.16
C LEU A 506 -16.97 -4.55 13.17
N PRO A 507 -17.18 -5.88 13.27
CA PRO A 507 -18.02 -6.45 14.31
C PRO A 507 -17.57 -6.04 15.73
N GLN A 508 -18.51 -5.70 16.61
CA GLN A 508 -18.26 -5.34 18.01
C GLN A 508 -17.41 -6.38 18.78
N ALA A 509 -17.45 -7.64 18.34
CA ALA A 509 -16.64 -8.72 18.88
C ALA A 509 -15.13 -8.47 18.73
N TYR A 510 -14.67 -7.88 17.62
CA TYR A 510 -13.25 -7.57 17.41
C TYR A 510 -12.76 -6.47 18.34
N GLU A 511 -13.57 -5.44 18.54
CA GLU A 511 -13.23 -4.39 19.50
C GLU A 511 -13.14 -4.96 20.94
N THR A 512 -14.04 -5.88 21.28
CA THR A 512 -14.05 -6.56 22.58
C THR A 512 -12.80 -7.44 22.75
N ALA A 513 -12.44 -8.21 21.72
CA ALA A 513 -11.27 -9.09 21.73
C ALA A 513 -9.96 -8.29 21.82
N LYS A 514 -9.82 -7.21 21.03
CA LYS A 514 -8.68 -6.28 21.12
C LYS A 514 -8.56 -5.70 22.52
N LYS A 515 -9.65 -5.19 23.10
CA LYS A 515 -9.61 -4.55 24.43
C LYS A 515 -9.29 -5.52 25.57
N ALA A 516 -9.37 -6.83 25.34
CA ALA A 516 -8.90 -7.84 26.29
C ALA A 516 -7.36 -7.95 26.33
N ILE A 517 -6.65 -7.47 25.29
CA ILE A 517 -5.19 -7.46 25.22
C ILE A 517 -4.69 -6.07 25.67
N PRO A 518 -3.89 -5.95 26.74
CA PRO A 518 -3.33 -4.65 27.12
C PRO A 518 -2.53 -4.02 25.98
N ARG A 519 -2.69 -2.71 25.71
CA ARG A 519 -1.95 -2.00 24.63
C ARG A 519 -0.44 -2.21 24.69
N ALA A 520 0.15 -2.33 25.89
CA ALA A 520 1.58 -2.58 26.05
C ALA A 520 2.04 -3.96 25.52
N ARG A 521 1.09 -4.88 25.30
CA ARG A 521 1.28 -6.19 24.68
C ARG A 521 0.83 -6.21 23.21
N THR A 522 0.31 -5.12 22.66
CA THR A 522 0.10 -4.97 21.22
C THR A 522 1.29 -4.23 20.62
N TYR A 523 1.50 -4.36 19.33
CA TYR A 523 2.57 -3.66 18.62
C TYR A 523 2.11 -3.31 17.21
N ASP A 524 2.76 -2.32 16.62
CA ASP A 524 2.48 -1.87 15.28
C ASP A 524 3.27 -2.69 14.26
N LYS A 525 4.59 -2.69 14.44
CA LYS A 525 5.58 -3.44 13.67
C LYS A 525 6.72 -3.89 14.59
N LEU A 526 7.39 -4.97 14.24
CA LEU A 526 8.52 -5.53 14.99
C LEU A 526 9.67 -5.82 14.03
N VAL A 527 10.87 -5.35 14.36
CA VAL A 527 12.07 -5.45 13.52
C VAL A 527 13.11 -6.32 14.22
N LEU A 528 13.68 -7.30 13.50
CA LEU A 528 14.86 -8.05 13.89
C LEU A 528 16.02 -7.64 12.97
N ARG A 529 17.12 -7.12 13.53
CA ARG A 529 18.22 -6.53 12.77
C ARG A 529 19.60 -7.00 13.28
N ALA A 530 20.40 -7.59 12.39
CA ALA A 530 21.73 -8.11 12.72
C ALA A 530 22.80 -7.03 12.91
N GLY A 531 22.68 -5.94 12.17
CA GLY A 531 23.64 -4.85 12.13
C GLY A 531 23.12 -3.67 11.31
N LEU A 532 23.99 -2.76 10.90
CA LEU A 532 23.61 -1.53 10.19
C LEU A 532 24.14 -1.46 8.76
N GLU A 533 24.93 -2.45 8.33
CA GLU A 533 25.50 -2.49 6.99
C GLU A 533 24.49 -3.10 6.01
N PRO A 534 24.46 -2.67 4.72
CA PRO A 534 23.49 -3.17 3.74
C PRO A 534 23.46 -4.70 3.60
N GLY A 535 24.57 -5.37 3.91
CA GLY A 535 24.71 -6.83 3.91
C GLY A 535 24.13 -7.55 5.13
N ASP A 536 23.79 -6.83 6.19
CA ASP A 536 23.29 -7.42 7.44
C ASP A 536 21.83 -7.85 7.31
N ALA A 537 21.48 -8.96 7.95
CA ALA A 537 20.11 -9.46 7.97
C ALA A 537 19.13 -8.49 8.65
N TYR A 538 17.96 -8.31 8.04
CA TYR A 538 16.85 -7.49 8.50
C TYR A 538 15.54 -8.25 8.24
N CYS A 539 14.69 -8.38 9.25
CA CYS A 539 13.38 -9.03 9.15
C CYS A 539 12.33 -8.16 9.85
N LEU A 540 11.18 -7.94 9.20
CA LEU A 540 10.09 -7.12 9.69
C LEU A 540 8.81 -7.95 9.81
N LEU A 541 8.12 -7.82 10.92
CA LEU A 541 6.82 -8.45 11.21
C LEU A 541 5.76 -7.37 11.46
N SER A 542 4.56 -7.52 10.89
CA SER A 542 3.43 -6.63 11.18
C SER A 542 2.62 -7.10 12.39
N GLY A 543 2.09 -6.16 13.18
CA GLY A 543 1.28 -6.44 14.38
C GLY A 543 -0.11 -5.81 14.35
N PHE A 544 -0.45 -5.09 13.29
CA PHE A 544 -1.67 -4.31 13.18
C PHE A 544 -2.30 -4.55 11.81
N ASN A 545 -3.58 -4.90 11.81
CA ASN A 545 -4.44 -4.96 10.65
C ASN A 545 -5.23 -3.66 10.57
N TYR A 546 -5.56 -3.28 9.34
CA TYR A 546 -6.48 -2.18 9.02
C TYR A 546 -5.90 -0.77 9.18
N GLY A 547 -6.65 0.21 8.70
CA GLY A 547 -6.16 1.57 8.45
C GLY A 547 -6.65 2.03 7.09
N HIS A 548 -6.17 3.18 6.63
CA HIS A 548 -6.34 3.54 5.22
C HIS A 548 -5.17 2.97 4.41
N HIS A 549 -5.46 2.51 3.19
CA HIS A 549 -4.49 1.87 2.28
C HIS A 549 -3.72 0.67 2.90
N SER A 550 -4.20 0.14 4.03
CA SER A 550 -3.60 -0.98 4.76
C SER A 550 -3.97 -2.31 4.11
N HIS A 551 -3.16 -3.34 4.33
CA HIS A 551 -3.53 -4.72 3.99
C HIS A 551 -3.83 -5.54 5.26
N MET A 552 -4.32 -6.77 5.08
CA MET A 552 -4.63 -7.70 6.17
C MET A 552 -3.38 -8.50 6.58
N ASP A 553 -2.30 -7.81 6.94
CA ASP A 553 -0.97 -8.37 7.12
C ASP A 553 -0.52 -8.54 8.59
N ALA A 554 -1.39 -8.36 9.59
CA ALA A 554 -0.98 -8.59 10.98
C ALA A 554 -0.49 -10.03 11.16
N ASN A 555 0.64 -10.16 11.84
CA ASN A 555 1.39 -11.39 12.02
C ASN A 555 2.10 -11.90 10.75
N ALA A 556 2.08 -11.17 9.63
CA ALA A 556 2.84 -11.47 8.42
C ALA A 556 4.30 -11.00 8.52
N ILE A 557 5.21 -11.68 7.80
CA ILE A 557 6.59 -11.24 7.61
C ILE A 557 6.61 -10.27 6.42
N CYS A 558 6.73 -8.98 6.70
CA CYS A 558 6.57 -7.97 5.66
C CYS A 558 7.79 -7.83 4.76
N THR A 559 8.98 -8.05 5.31
CA THR A 559 10.24 -7.84 4.61
C THR A 559 11.33 -8.70 5.22
N PHE A 560 12.07 -9.43 4.38
CA PHE A 560 13.33 -10.07 4.75
C PHE A 560 14.43 -9.67 3.77
N VAL A 561 15.45 -9.00 4.29
CA VAL A 561 16.65 -8.59 3.56
C VAL A 561 17.85 -9.26 4.20
N ASP A 562 18.74 -9.81 3.39
CA ASP A 562 20.02 -10.34 3.85
C ASP A 562 21.03 -10.26 2.70
N ARG A 563 22.31 -10.04 3.02
CA ARG A 563 23.40 -9.89 2.03
C ARG A 563 23.09 -8.86 0.93
N GLY A 564 22.41 -7.77 1.28
CA GLY A 564 22.04 -6.68 0.36
C GLY A 564 20.86 -6.98 -0.57
N GLN A 565 20.22 -8.15 -0.44
CA GLN A 565 19.14 -8.58 -1.31
C GLN A 565 17.81 -8.67 -0.55
N LEU A 566 16.73 -8.14 -1.14
CA LEU A 566 15.37 -8.37 -0.67
C LEU A 566 14.92 -9.75 -1.15
N PHE A 567 14.48 -10.60 -0.24
CA PHE A 567 13.90 -11.91 -0.56
C PHE A 567 12.42 -11.91 -0.22
N LEU A 568 12.04 -12.06 1.05
CA LEU A 568 10.62 -12.05 1.44
C LEU A 568 10.06 -10.64 1.40
N PHE A 569 8.87 -10.48 0.82
CA PHE A 569 8.22 -9.19 0.66
C PHE A 569 6.69 -9.33 0.73
N ASP A 570 6.03 -8.22 1.07
CA ASP A 570 4.63 -8.19 1.49
C ASP A 570 3.91 -6.93 1.00
N HIS A 571 4.27 -6.48 -0.21
CA HIS A 571 3.72 -5.26 -0.79
C HIS A 571 3.04 -5.50 -2.11
N GLY A 572 2.11 -4.60 -2.43
CA GLY A 572 1.35 -4.51 -3.66
C GLY A 572 0.50 -3.25 -3.66
N TYR A 573 0.11 -2.75 -4.82
CA TYR A 573 -0.75 -1.57 -4.87
C TYR A 573 -2.19 -2.04 -5.11
N MET A 574 -3.07 -1.94 -4.10
CA MET A 574 -4.45 -2.45 -4.16
C MET A 574 -4.52 -3.99 -4.28
N VAL A 575 -3.53 -4.69 -3.72
CA VAL A 575 -3.46 -6.16 -3.68
C VAL A 575 -3.57 -6.61 -2.22
N GLU A 576 -4.74 -6.41 -1.62
CA GLU A 576 -4.97 -6.62 -0.19
C GLU A 576 -5.31 -8.07 0.21
N GLN A 577 -5.24 -9.01 -0.75
CA GLN A 577 -5.59 -10.41 -0.51
C GLN A 577 -4.59 -11.12 0.39
N LEU A 578 -5.06 -11.91 1.35
CA LEU A 578 -4.19 -12.73 2.22
C LEU A 578 -3.23 -13.64 1.44
N GLN A 579 -3.61 -14.08 0.24
CA GLN A 579 -2.80 -14.89 -0.66
C GLN A 579 -1.58 -14.15 -1.23
N GLU A 580 -1.52 -12.83 -1.06
CA GLU A 580 -0.43 -11.98 -1.55
C GLU A 580 0.44 -11.47 -0.40
N HIS A 581 0.31 -12.04 0.80
CA HIS A 581 1.08 -11.67 1.98
C HIS A 581 1.83 -12.86 2.56
N CYS A 582 2.99 -12.64 3.20
CA CYS A 582 3.73 -13.73 3.85
C CYS A 582 3.08 -14.12 5.19
N THR A 583 1.87 -14.67 5.13
CA THR A 583 0.89 -14.80 6.22
C THR A 583 0.22 -16.19 6.23
N LEU A 584 -0.79 -16.37 7.08
CA LEU A 584 -1.72 -17.50 7.04
C LEU A 584 -3.14 -17.07 6.63
N ALA A 585 -3.68 -17.70 5.60
CA ALA A 585 -5.12 -17.64 5.28
C ALA A 585 -5.83 -18.83 5.94
N ILE A 586 -6.88 -18.57 6.72
CA ILE A 586 -7.64 -19.59 7.47
C ILE A 586 -9.12 -19.52 7.10
N VAL A 587 -9.64 -20.62 6.57
CA VAL A 587 -11.06 -20.83 6.27
C VAL A 587 -11.61 -21.90 7.21
N ARG A 588 -12.81 -21.70 7.75
CA ARG A 588 -13.46 -22.65 8.64
C ARG A 588 -14.85 -22.99 8.14
N ASP A 589 -15.11 -24.27 7.94
CA ASP A 589 -16.38 -24.82 7.42
C ASP A 589 -16.82 -24.13 6.12
N GLY A 590 -15.84 -23.81 5.26
CA GLY A 590 -16.06 -23.08 4.01
C GLY A 590 -16.37 -21.59 4.19
N VAL A 591 -16.25 -21.03 5.39
CA VAL A 591 -16.47 -19.60 5.64
C VAL A 591 -15.16 -18.95 6.02
N TRP A 592 -14.83 -17.87 5.32
CA TRP A 592 -13.76 -16.97 5.75
C TRP A 592 -14.34 -15.82 6.57
N ARG A 593 -13.56 -15.35 7.51
CA ARG A 593 -13.84 -14.13 8.27
C ARG A 593 -12.60 -13.27 8.26
N ARG A 594 -12.80 -11.96 8.21
CA ARG A 594 -11.71 -11.00 8.33
C ARG A 594 -10.86 -11.25 9.57
N PRO A 595 -9.52 -11.12 9.49
CA PRO A 595 -8.65 -11.37 10.63
C PRO A 595 -8.85 -10.34 11.77
N PRO A 596 -8.55 -10.68 13.02
CA PRO A 596 -8.57 -9.74 14.14
C PRO A 596 -7.65 -8.52 13.94
N GLU A 597 -7.95 -7.39 14.58
CA GLU A 597 -7.26 -6.11 14.33
C GLU A 597 -5.80 -6.05 14.78
N VAL A 598 -5.44 -6.72 15.87
CA VAL A 598 -4.11 -6.58 16.48
C VAL A 598 -3.53 -7.92 16.88
N ALA A 599 -2.23 -8.07 16.70
CA ALA A 599 -1.47 -9.17 17.26
C ALA A 599 -1.03 -8.83 18.70
N GLU A 600 -1.07 -9.84 19.56
CA GLU A 600 -0.48 -9.79 20.89
C GLU A 600 0.96 -10.29 20.83
N LEU A 601 1.90 -9.46 21.29
CA LEU A 601 3.28 -9.87 21.56
C LEU A 601 3.32 -10.70 22.85
N ALA A 602 3.11 -12.00 22.69
CA ALA A 602 3.02 -12.97 23.78
C ALA A 602 4.36 -13.15 24.52
N ALA A 603 5.48 -13.15 23.80
CA ALA A 603 6.82 -13.21 24.36
C ALA A 603 7.86 -12.61 23.40
N VAL A 604 8.93 -12.03 23.96
CA VAL A 604 10.12 -11.64 23.19
C VAL A 604 11.39 -11.78 24.02
N GLY A 605 12.48 -12.22 23.39
CA GLY A 605 13.81 -12.32 23.99
C GLY A 605 14.88 -11.97 22.97
N ASP A 606 15.73 -11.00 23.27
CA ASP A 606 16.83 -10.57 22.41
C ASP A 606 18.17 -10.74 23.12
N PHE A 607 18.96 -11.69 22.62
CA PHE A 607 20.20 -12.13 23.23
C PHE A 607 21.34 -12.19 22.20
N PRO A 608 22.61 -12.27 22.62
CA PRO A 608 23.74 -12.29 21.69
C PRO A 608 23.68 -13.39 20.62
N ARG A 609 23.15 -14.58 20.93
CA ARG A 609 23.07 -15.71 19.98
C ARG A 609 21.66 -15.98 19.45
N ALA A 610 20.62 -15.47 20.12
CA ALA A 610 19.23 -15.76 19.78
C ALA A 610 18.35 -14.50 19.81
N GLY A 611 17.49 -14.34 18.81
CA GLY A 611 16.28 -13.53 18.89
C GLY A 611 15.06 -14.43 18.89
N LEU A 612 14.10 -14.19 19.79
CA LEU A 612 12.95 -15.04 20.01
C LEU A 612 11.69 -14.18 20.07
N VAL A 613 10.69 -14.48 19.25
CA VAL A 613 9.40 -13.76 19.23
C VAL A 613 8.27 -14.77 19.21
N ALA A 614 7.24 -14.54 20.01
CA ALA A 614 5.94 -15.20 19.88
C ALA A 614 4.86 -14.13 19.75
N SER A 615 4.18 -14.12 18.61
CA SER A 615 3.12 -13.16 18.29
C SER A 615 1.82 -13.89 17.99
N THR A 616 0.75 -13.55 18.71
CA THR A 616 -0.53 -14.27 18.65
C THR A 616 -1.63 -13.37 18.07
N LEU A 617 -2.24 -13.82 16.98
CA LEU A 617 -3.51 -13.29 16.48
C LEU A 617 -4.66 -14.15 17.04
N ARG A 618 -5.38 -13.61 18.01
CA ARG A 618 -6.42 -14.35 18.75
C ARG A 618 -7.74 -14.41 17.99
N ASP A 619 -8.36 -15.58 17.96
CA ASP A 619 -9.65 -15.80 17.28
C ASP A 619 -9.62 -15.46 15.78
N ASN A 620 -8.52 -15.82 15.11
CA ASN A 620 -8.42 -15.77 13.65
C ASN A 620 -9.27 -16.88 13.03
N ASN A 621 -10.52 -16.55 12.72
CA ASN A 621 -11.53 -17.47 12.19
C ASN A 621 -11.73 -18.74 13.03
N GLY A 622 -11.79 -18.59 14.36
CA GLY A 622 -11.98 -19.71 15.30
C GLY A 622 -10.70 -20.38 15.80
N VAL A 623 -9.52 -19.82 15.48
CA VAL A 623 -8.20 -20.33 15.90
C VAL A 623 -7.39 -19.22 16.57
N ASP A 624 -6.71 -19.53 17.68
CA ASP A 624 -5.60 -18.70 18.16
C ASP A 624 -4.34 -19.06 17.36
N TRP A 625 -3.94 -18.17 16.44
CA TRP A 625 -2.75 -18.35 15.61
C TRP A 625 -1.56 -17.66 16.26
N THR A 626 -0.55 -18.43 16.68
CA THR A 626 0.72 -17.90 17.19
C THR A 626 1.83 -18.13 16.19
N ARG A 627 2.45 -17.06 15.71
CA ARG A 627 3.67 -17.12 14.92
C ARG A 627 4.87 -16.97 15.82
N HIS A 628 5.70 -18.00 15.84
CA HIS A 628 6.98 -18.00 16.54
C HIS A 628 8.09 -17.71 15.55
N VAL A 629 8.82 -16.61 15.73
CA VAL A 629 10.01 -16.28 14.94
C VAL A 629 11.25 -16.47 15.81
N ILE A 630 12.01 -17.52 15.52
CA ILE A 630 13.24 -17.89 16.22
C ILE A 630 14.40 -17.55 15.30
N TRP A 631 15.10 -16.47 15.62
CA TRP A 631 16.28 -16.00 14.90
C TRP A 631 17.55 -16.56 15.57
N ALA A 632 18.10 -17.62 15.00
CA ALA A 632 19.43 -18.10 15.36
C ALA A 632 20.45 -17.17 14.69
N LYS A 633 20.97 -16.18 15.43
CA LYS A 633 21.75 -15.07 14.87
C LYS A 633 22.96 -15.58 14.10
N GLY A 634 23.11 -15.12 12.86
CA GLY A 634 24.15 -15.57 11.93
C GLY A 634 23.91 -16.92 11.24
N ARG A 635 22.88 -17.67 11.64
CA ARG A 635 22.61 -19.04 11.13
C ARG A 635 21.36 -19.11 10.26
N ALA A 636 20.18 -18.84 10.82
CA ALA A 636 18.90 -18.96 10.14
C ALA A 636 17.75 -18.28 10.92
N PHE A 637 16.61 -18.11 10.25
CA PHE A 637 15.32 -17.85 10.88
C PHE A 637 14.47 -19.12 10.82
N ILE A 638 13.85 -19.46 11.94
CA ILE A 638 12.90 -20.57 12.07
C ILE A 638 11.54 -19.96 12.40
N VAL A 639 10.54 -20.27 11.60
CA VAL A 639 9.15 -19.84 11.77
C VAL A 639 8.31 -21.06 12.12
N ILE A 640 7.67 -21.03 13.27
CA ILE A 640 6.71 -22.06 13.69
C ILE A 640 5.37 -21.38 13.87
N ASP A 641 4.42 -21.70 13.01
CA ASP A 641 3.04 -21.23 13.11
C ASP A 641 2.23 -22.27 13.89
N GLY A 642 1.88 -21.95 15.13
CA GLY A 642 1.03 -22.75 16.01
C GLY A 642 -0.44 -22.34 15.87
N LEU A 643 -1.31 -23.33 15.67
CA LEU A 643 -2.75 -23.14 15.48
C LEU A 643 -3.49 -23.88 16.59
N GLN A 644 -4.17 -23.15 17.48
CA GLN A 644 -5.03 -23.73 18.51
C GLN A 644 -6.51 -23.45 18.21
N ALA A 645 -7.29 -24.50 17.95
CA ALA A 645 -8.71 -24.35 17.69
C ALA A 645 -9.47 -23.88 18.94
N ARG A 646 -10.22 -22.78 18.84
CA ARG A 646 -11.19 -22.34 19.87
C ARG A 646 -12.50 -23.07 19.74
N GLU A 647 -12.88 -23.36 18.50
CA GLU A 647 -14.13 -24.01 18.12
C GLU A 647 -13.80 -25.24 17.26
N GLY A 648 -14.60 -26.29 17.38
CA GLY A 648 -14.45 -27.47 16.52
C GLY A 648 -14.95 -27.18 15.11
N GLY A 649 -14.28 -27.73 14.09
CA GLY A 649 -14.67 -27.52 12.70
C GLY A 649 -13.68 -28.12 11.70
N THR A 650 -13.99 -27.97 10.41
CA THR A 650 -13.06 -28.27 9.32
C THR A 650 -12.35 -26.99 8.91
N TYR A 651 -11.02 -27.03 8.87
CA TYR A 651 -10.18 -25.88 8.57
C TYR A 651 -9.40 -26.11 7.27
N GLY A 652 -9.39 -25.10 6.40
CA GLY A 652 -8.41 -24.97 5.34
C GLY A 652 -7.41 -23.89 5.73
N VAL A 653 -6.12 -24.23 5.76
CA VAL A 653 -5.03 -23.32 6.12
C VAL A 653 -4.05 -23.25 4.96
N GLN A 654 -3.74 -22.03 4.53
CA GLN A 654 -2.68 -21.77 3.55
C GLN A 654 -1.61 -20.88 4.18
N ALA A 655 -0.37 -21.37 4.27
CA ALA A 655 0.79 -20.51 4.52
C ALA A 655 1.39 -20.05 3.20
N VAL A 656 1.68 -18.76 3.12
CA VAL A 656 2.14 -18.12 1.89
C VAL A 656 3.54 -17.57 2.11
N TRP A 657 4.44 -17.85 1.18
CA TRP A 657 5.80 -17.34 1.17
C TRP A 657 6.13 -16.77 -0.21
N ARG A 658 6.35 -15.46 -0.28
CA ARG A 658 6.66 -14.75 -1.52
C ARG A 658 8.13 -14.35 -1.50
N SER A 659 8.86 -14.59 -2.58
CA SER A 659 10.25 -14.20 -2.70
C SER A 659 10.55 -13.48 -4.01
N ARG A 660 11.46 -12.51 -3.95
CA ARG A 660 12.12 -11.94 -5.14
C ARG A 660 13.29 -12.82 -5.62
N GLY A 661 13.65 -12.65 -6.89
CA GLY A 661 14.66 -13.43 -7.60
C GLY A 661 14.06 -14.57 -8.42
N ALA A 662 14.91 -15.35 -9.08
CA ALA A 662 14.52 -16.54 -9.80
C ALA A 662 14.08 -17.62 -8.80
N VAL A 663 12.76 -17.74 -8.59
CA VAL A 663 12.14 -18.65 -7.62
C VAL A 663 11.94 -20.04 -8.22
N GLU A 664 12.38 -21.06 -7.48
CA GLU A 664 12.12 -22.47 -7.76
C GLU A 664 11.50 -23.13 -6.51
N VAL A 665 10.36 -23.78 -6.69
CA VAL A 665 9.70 -24.57 -5.63
C VAL A 665 9.97 -26.05 -5.90
N ASN A 666 10.42 -26.76 -4.87
CA ASN A 666 10.72 -28.19 -4.90
C ASN A 666 9.99 -28.90 -3.75
N PRO A 667 9.94 -30.25 -3.70
CA PRO A 667 9.21 -31.01 -2.66
C PRO A 667 9.67 -30.80 -1.20
N THR A 668 10.72 -30.02 -0.97
CA THR A 668 11.26 -29.72 0.37
C THR A 668 11.18 -28.24 0.72
N GLY A 669 10.70 -27.37 -0.17
CA GLY A 669 10.55 -25.94 0.06
C GLY A 669 10.84 -25.09 -1.18
N MET A 670 11.42 -23.91 -0.99
CA MET A 670 11.66 -22.91 -2.04
C MET A 670 13.12 -22.45 -2.06
N THR A 671 13.64 -22.15 -3.24
CA THR A 671 14.89 -21.42 -3.41
C THR A 671 14.67 -20.20 -4.29
N ALA A 672 15.38 -19.10 -4.02
CA ALA A 672 15.39 -17.94 -4.88
C ALA A 672 16.82 -17.45 -5.12
N LEU A 673 17.20 -17.22 -6.37
CA LEU A 673 18.53 -16.73 -6.73
C LEU A 673 18.47 -15.28 -7.21
N ARG A 674 19.30 -14.42 -6.62
CA ARG A 674 19.40 -13.01 -7.01
C ARG A 674 20.82 -12.49 -6.78
N GLU A 675 21.43 -11.91 -7.82
CA GLU A 675 22.76 -11.26 -7.72
C GLU A 675 23.83 -12.12 -7.01
N GLY A 676 23.89 -13.41 -7.31
CA GLY A 676 24.86 -14.35 -6.70
C GLY A 676 24.55 -14.75 -5.25
N VAL A 677 23.42 -14.32 -4.68
CA VAL A 677 22.92 -14.72 -3.36
C VAL A 677 21.74 -15.67 -3.54
N ARG A 678 21.76 -16.79 -2.82
CA ARG A 678 20.70 -17.78 -2.78
C ARG A 678 19.95 -17.67 -1.47
N PHE A 679 18.64 -17.45 -1.55
CA PHE A 679 17.70 -17.67 -0.45
C PHE A 679 17.19 -19.12 -0.49
N ARG A 680 17.05 -19.72 0.69
CA ARG A 680 16.46 -21.05 0.86
C ARG A 680 15.39 -20.98 1.94
N LEU A 681 14.25 -21.58 1.68
CA LEU A 681 13.20 -21.89 2.64
C LEU A 681 12.96 -23.40 2.60
N VAL A 682 13.02 -24.05 3.76
CA VAL A 682 12.81 -25.48 3.93
C VAL A 682 11.55 -25.70 4.76
N HIS A 683 10.68 -26.56 4.23
CA HIS A 683 9.40 -26.96 4.79
C HIS A 683 9.46 -28.42 5.34
N PRO A 684 9.67 -28.58 6.66
CA PRO A 684 9.64 -29.89 7.31
C PRO A 684 8.24 -30.43 7.67
N SER A 685 7.18 -29.60 7.68
CA SER A 685 5.91 -29.93 8.36
C SER A 685 4.96 -30.90 7.63
N GLY A 686 5.25 -31.23 6.37
CA GLY A 686 4.54 -32.26 5.60
C GLY A 686 3.26 -31.79 4.90
N ALA A 687 2.90 -30.50 5.01
CA ALA A 687 1.84 -29.89 4.21
C ALA A 687 2.10 -30.03 2.70
N THR A 688 1.03 -30.04 1.89
CA THR A 688 1.14 -30.00 0.43
C THR A 688 1.70 -28.66 0.02
N ILE A 689 2.70 -28.64 -0.86
CA ILE A 689 3.29 -27.40 -1.36
C ILE A 689 3.09 -27.23 -2.86
N ALA A 690 2.87 -26.00 -3.29
CA ALA A 690 2.72 -25.64 -4.70
C ALA A 690 3.41 -24.30 -5.02
N PRO A 691 4.06 -24.16 -6.19
CA PRO A 691 4.43 -22.86 -6.72
C PRO A 691 3.19 -22.08 -7.15
N ARG A 692 3.20 -20.76 -6.95
CA ARG A 692 2.18 -19.84 -7.50
C ARG A 692 2.84 -18.60 -8.08
N GLU A 693 2.20 -18.04 -9.12
CA GLU A 693 2.53 -16.70 -9.64
C GLU A 693 2.05 -15.65 -8.63
N CYS A 694 2.85 -14.61 -8.41
CA CYS A 694 2.40 -13.40 -7.71
C CYS A 694 1.42 -12.61 -8.58
N ALA A 695 0.61 -11.73 -7.98
CA ALA A 695 -0.34 -10.88 -8.70
C ALA A 695 0.29 -10.14 -9.89
N PHE A 696 -0.55 -9.81 -10.89
CA PHE A 696 -0.14 -9.23 -12.19
C PHE A 696 0.81 -8.04 -12.07
N GLN A 697 0.64 -7.18 -11.06
CA GLN A 697 1.48 -6.00 -10.84
C GLN A 697 2.96 -6.30 -10.62
N PHE A 698 3.31 -7.55 -10.34
CA PHE A 698 4.68 -8.00 -10.09
C PHE A 698 5.28 -8.82 -11.22
N ARG A 699 4.60 -8.94 -12.38
CA ARG A 699 5.12 -9.70 -13.53
C ARG A 699 6.49 -9.21 -14.01
N GLU A 700 6.82 -7.94 -13.76
CA GLU A 700 8.11 -7.33 -14.12
C GLU A 700 9.17 -7.43 -13.01
N LEU A 701 8.83 -7.93 -11.81
CA LEU A 701 9.70 -7.86 -10.64
C LEU A 701 10.56 -9.09 -10.37
N ASP A 702 10.56 -10.11 -11.25
CA ASP A 702 11.26 -11.40 -11.04
C ASP A 702 10.96 -11.94 -9.63
N CYS A 703 9.76 -12.49 -9.45
CA CYS A 703 9.28 -12.98 -8.17
C CYS A 703 8.39 -14.22 -8.34
N GLY A 704 8.25 -14.99 -7.25
CA GLY A 704 7.40 -16.16 -7.19
C GLY A 704 6.99 -16.48 -5.75
N ALA A 705 6.04 -17.40 -5.60
CA ALA A 705 5.52 -17.78 -4.29
C ALA A 705 5.48 -19.29 -4.10
N LEU A 706 5.67 -19.72 -2.85
CA LEU A 706 5.39 -21.06 -2.35
C LEU A 706 4.18 -20.99 -1.43
N TYR A 707 3.20 -21.87 -1.68
CA TYR A 707 2.02 -22.04 -0.85
C TYR A 707 2.09 -23.39 -0.15
N GLU A 708 1.85 -23.42 1.15
CA GLU A 708 1.65 -24.63 1.95
C GLU A 708 0.18 -24.76 2.32
N SER A 709 -0.48 -25.83 1.86
CA SER A 709 -1.90 -26.06 2.08
C SER A 709 -2.13 -27.25 3.04
N LEU A 710 -3.00 -27.04 4.03
CA LEU A 710 -3.45 -28.04 4.99
C LEU A 710 -4.97 -28.05 5.09
N GLY A 711 -5.57 -29.22 4.89
CA GLY A 711 -6.95 -29.52 5.32
C GLY A 711 -6.94 -30.22 6.67
N LEU A 712 -7.68 -29.70 7.64
CA LEU A 712 -7.66 -30.18 9.03
C LEU A 712 -9.08 -30.34 9.56
N SER A 713 -9.28 -31.32 10.44
CA SER A 713 -10.49 -31.41 11.28
C SER A 713 -10.05 -31.35 12.73
N LEU A 714 -10.33 -30.23 13.40
CA LEU A 714 -9.85 -29.97 14.76
C LEU A 714 -11.01 -29.91 15.74
N LYS A 715 -10.81 -30.45 16.94
CA LYS A 715 -11.70 -30.22 18.08
C LYS A 715 -11.28 -28.95 18.83
N ALA A 716 -12.21 -28.34 19.54
CA ALA A 716 -11.88 -27.23 20.44
C ALA A 716 -10.75 -27.62 21.42
N GLY A 717 -9.72 -26.78 21.52
CA GLY A 717 -8.51 -26.98 22.31
C GLY A 717 -7.37 -27.71 21.60
N GLU A 718 -7.63 -28.40 20.49
CA GLU A 718 -6.63 -29.14 19.72
C GLU A 718 -5.64 -28.19 19.02
N LYS A 719 -4.40 -28.66 18.85
CA LYS A 719 -3.29 -27.87 18.31
C LYS A 719 -2.62 -28.56 17.14
N THR A 720 -2.16 -27.77 16.18
CA THR A 720 -1.25 -28.20 15.11
C THR A 720 -0.20 -27.13 14.84
N HIS A 721 0.84 -27.50 14.08
CA HIS A 721 1.98 -26.64 13.77
C HIS A 721 2.39 -26.76 12.31
N LEU A 722 2.75 -25.63 11.71
CA LEU A 722 3.50 -25.52 10.46
C LEU A 722 4.89 -24.99 10.82
N GLU A 723 5.95 -25.69 10.40
CA GLU A 723 7.33 -25.30 10.69
C GLU A 723 8.07 -25.02 9.38
N ASN A 724 8.81 -23.92 9.35
CA ASN A 724 9.56 -23.41 8.21
C ASN A 724 10.91 -22.86 8.66
N VAL A 725 11.97 -23.08 7.88
CA VAL A 725 13.32 -22.56 8.16
C VAL A 725 13.86 -21.86 6.93
N PHE A 726 14.32 -20.62 7.07
CA PHE A 726 14.91 -19.87 5.97
C PHE A 726 16.20 -19.13 6.30
N TRP A 727 17.03 -18.92 5.27
CA TRP A 727 18.29 -18.17 5.34
C TRP A 727 18.74 -17.71 3.94
N ALA A 728 19.70 -16.79 3.88
CA ALA A 728 20.41 -16.44 2.66
C ALA A 728 21.91 -16.79 2.72
N GLU A 729 22.48 -17.18 1.59
CA GLU A 729 23.89 -17.57 1.46
C GLU A 729 24.45 -17.20 0.09
N ALA A 730 25.76 -17.24 -0.07
CA ALA A 730 26.36 -17.16 -1.40
C ALA A 730 25.92 -18.36 -2.26
N ALA A 731 25.68 -18.15 -3.55
CA ALA A 731 25.21 -19.21 -4.45
C ALA A 731 26.18 -20.42 -4.50
N GLU A 732 27.47 -20.20 -4.32
CA GLU A 732 28.51 -21.23 -4.33
C GLU A 732 28.86 -21.77 -2.93
N SER A 733 28.02 -21.51 -1.91
CA SER A 733 28.26 -21.95 -0.54
C SER A 733 28.53 -23.47 -0.46
N PRO A 734 29.70 -23.90 0.09
CA PRO A 734 30.16 -25.28 0.00
C PRO A 734 29.55 -26.22 1.07
N ALA A 735 28.84 -25.71 2.08
CA ALA A 735 28.34 -26.49 3.21
C ALA A 735 26.80 -26.62 3.20
N PRO A 736 26.24 -27.84 3.10
CA PRO A 736 24.80 -28.03 3.21
C PRO A 736 24.32 -27.79 4.65
N ARG A 737 23.21 -27.07 4.82
CA ARG A 737 22.45 -27.04 6.07
C ARG A 737 21.36 -28.13 6.01
N GLU A 738 21.34 -29.01 7.00
CA GLU A 738 20.31 -30.06 7.11
C GLU A 738 19.24 -29.64 8.12
N ILE A 739 17.97 -29.76 7.72
CA ILE A 739 16.81 -29.43 8.54
C ILE A 739 15.94 -30.68 8.69
N ARG A 740 15.47 -30.97 9.91
CA ARG A 740 14.59 -32.12 10.20
C ARG A 740 13.48 -31.72 11.16
N ARG A 741 12.26 -32.22 10.89
CA ARG A 741 11.20 -32.24 11.90
C ARG A 741 11.50 -33.35 12.91
N ARG A 742 11.50 -33.02 14.19
CA ARG A 742 11.62 -34.04 15.26
C ARG A 742 10.25 -34.46 15.78
N ALA A 743 9.38 -33.48 15.98
CA ALA A 743 8.00 -33.59 16.43
C ALA A 743 7.24 -32.31 16.03
N PRO A 744 5.91 -32.27 16.09
CA PRO A 744 5.15 -31.03 15.88
C PRO A 744 5.65 -29.91 16.81
N GLY A 745 6.00 -28.77 16.22
CA GLY A 745 6.57 -27.62 16.93
C GLY A 745 8.03 -27.76 17.35
N LEU A 746 8.77 -28.76 16.85
CA LEU A 746 10.20 -28.97 17.14
C LEU A 746 11.02 -29.31 15.89
N VAL A 747 11.92 -28.41 15.53
CA VAL A 747 12.83 -28.52 14.39
C VAL A 747 14.28 -28.67 14.86
N LEU A 748 15.02 -29.56 14.19
CA LEU A 748 16.45 -29.71 14.36
C LEU A 748 17.20 -29.18 13.14
N MET A 749 18.34 -28.55 13.37
CA MET A 749 19.23 -28.02 12.35
C MET A 749 20.67 -28.48 12.59
N ARG A 750 21.38 -28.84 11.50
CA ARG A 750 22.82 -29.09 11.50
C ARG A 750 23.48 -28.29 10.39
N ASP A 751 24.51 -27.54 10.74
CA ASP A 751 25.34 -26.76 9.82
C ASP A 751 26.80 -26.72 10.33
N ALA A 752 27.62 -25.81 9.80
CA ALA A 752 29.02 -25.63 10.20
C ALA A 752 29.19 -25.17 11.66
N ASP A 753 28.16 -24.56 12.26
CA ASP A 753 28.15 -24.09 13.65
C ASP A 753 27.58 -25.15 14.62
N GLY A 754 27.42 -26.39 14.15
CA GLY A 754 27.01 -27.55 14.96
C GLY A 754 25.50 -27.77 15.00
N LEU A 755 25.02 -28.48 16.02
CA LEU A 755 23.59 -28.81 16.17
C LEU A 755 22.80 -27.68 16.83
N ALA A 756 21.55 -27.53 16.41
CA ALA A 756 20.55 -26.69 17.05
C ALA A 756 19.17 -27.37 17.09
N ALA A 757 18.40 -27.08 18.13
CA ALA A 757 16.99 -27.45 18.28
C ALA A 757 16.16 -26.21 18.57
N ALA A 758 15.20 -25.91 17.71
CA ALA A 758 14.30 -24.76 17.82
C ALA A 758 12.87 -25.27 17.97
N GLY A 759 12.11 -24.71 18.91
CA GLY A 759 10.75 -25.18 19.14
C GLY A 759 9.90 -24.33 20.07
N VAL A 760 8.73 -24.87 20.39
CA VAL A 760 7.67 -24.18 21.16
C VAL A 760 7.18 -25.04 22.31
N GLU A 761 6.57 -24.40 23.31
CA GLU A 761 5.94 -24.98 24.50
C GLU A 761 6.85 -25.75 25.44
N ARG A 762 7.44 -26.86 24.99
CA ARG A 762 8.23 -27.76 25.82
C ARG A 762 9.42 -28.35 25.08
N LEU A 763 10.58 -28.31 25.73
CA LEU A 763 11.79 -29.01 25.34
C LEU A 763 12.18 -30.04 26.40
N SER A 764 12.73 -31.17 25.98
CA SER A 764 13.36 -32.15 26.86
C SER A 764 14.65 -32.66 26.23
N LEU A 765 15.78 -32.35 26.86
CA LEU A 765 17.13 -32.72 26.45
C LEU A 765 17.83 -33.42 27.62
N GLY A 766 17.73 -34.74 27.69
CA GLY A 766 18.24 -35.51 28.82
C GLY A 766 17.50 -35.15 30.11
N GLU A 767 18.24 -34.72 31.13
CA GLU A 767 17.68 -34.26 32.42
C GLU A 767 17.23 -32.78 32.41
N VAL A 768 17.49 -32.06 31.32
CA VAL A 768 17.07 -30.66 31.17
C VAL A 768 15.68 -30.62 30.56
N THR A 769 14.72 -30.02 31.26
CA THR A 769 13.38 -29.73 30.71
C THR A 769 13.09 -28.24 30.77
N LEU A 770 12.51 -27.73 29.71
CA LEU A 770 12.17 -26.31 29.57
C LEU A 770 10.72 -26.20 29.13
N GLU A 771 9.95 -25.35 29.79
CA GLU A 771 8.63 -24.91 29.39
C GLU A 771 8.69 -23.41 29.11
N ALA A 772 8.43 -23.02 27.86
CA ALA A 772 8.53 -21.64 27.39
C ALA A 772 7.60 -21.40 26.19
N ALA A 773 7.29 -20.15 25.87
CA ALA A 773 6.54 -19.85 24.65
C ALA A 773 7.34 -20.29 23.40
N THR A 774 8.63 -19.99 23.37
CA THR A 774 9.54 -20.43 22.30
C THR A 774 10.97 -20.57 22.82
N PHE A 775 11.78 -21.42 22.20
CA PHE A 775 13.15 -21.69 22.62
C PHE A 775 14.09 -22.02 21.45
N LEU A 776 15.39 -21.82 21.70
CA LEU A 776 16.49 -22.25 20.85
C LEU A 776 17.57 -22.88 21.73
N ALA A 777 17.90 -24.15 21.50
CA ALA A 777 19.04 -24.83 22.09
C ALA A 777 20.13 -25.03 21.02
N THR A 778 21.36 -24.70 21.35
CA THR A 778 22.56 -24.99 20.56
C THR A 778 23.56 -25.77 21.41
N GLU A 779 24.65 -26.23 20.81
CA GLU A 779 25.75 -26.85 21.57
C GLU A 779 26.46 -25.91 22.56
N SER A 780 26.20 -24.60 22.46
CA SER A 780 26.84 -23.55 23.27
C SER A 780 25.86 -22.75 24.14
N SER A 781 24.56 -22.80 23.84
CA SER A 781 23.57 -21.98 24.51
C SER A 781 22.19 -22.63 24.62
N LEU A 782 21.42 -22.23 25.62
CA LEU A 782 19.98 -22.50 25.70
C LEU A 782 19.24 -21.18 25.93
N SER A 783 18.42 -20.78 24.96
CA SER A 783 17.67 -19.52 24.99
C SER A 783 16.17 -19.80 24.97
N ALA A 784 15.41 -19.00 25.71
CA ALA A 784 13.96 -19.12 25.81
C ALA A 784 13.30 -17.74 25.93
N ALA A 785 12.10 -17.59 25.38
CA ALA A 785 11.26 -16.42 25.61
C ALA A 785 9.90 -16.84 26.20
N GLY A 786 9.39 -16.03 27.14
CA GLY A 786 8.19 -16.39 27.91
C GLY A 786 8.38 -17.71 28.66
N ALA A 787 9.55 -17.88 29.29
CA ALA A 787 9.90 -19.04 30.08
C ALA A 787 8.99 -19.14 31.30
N ARG A 788 8.47 -20.34 31.57
CA ARG A 788 7.63 -20.65 32.74
C ARG A 788 8.36 -21.56 33.70
N ARG A 789 9.13 -22.51 33.17
CA ARG A 789 9.85 -23.50 33.97
C ARG A 789 11.13 -23.95 33.30
N LEU A 790 12.23 -23.98 34.04
CA LEU A 790 13.48 -24.66 33.65
C LEU A 790 13.87 -25.63 34.76
N SER A 791 13.91 -26.92 34.44
CA SER A 791 14.39 -27.95 35.37
C SER A 791 15.76 -28.44 34.93
N LEU A 792 16.69 -28.43 35.88
CA LEU A 792 18.08 -28.87 35.76
C LEU A 792 18.37 -29.93 36.84
N PRO A 793 19.48 -30.68 36.74
CA PRO A 793 19.87 -31.66 37.77
C PRO A 793 20.01 -31.05 39.18
N GLY A 794 18.96 -31.17 39.99
CA GLY A 794 18.92 -30.68 41.37
C GLY A 794 18.49 -29.21 41.54
N LEU A 795 18.03 -28.54 40.48
CA LEU A 795 17.51 -27.17 40.50
C LEU A 795 16.30 -27.03 39.58
N THR A 796 15.22 -26.45 40.08
CA THR A 796 14.07 -26.04 39.27
C THR A 796 13.84 -24.55 39.45
N LEU A 797 13.70 -23.86 38.31
CA LEU A 797 13.39 -22.44 38.21
C LEU A 797 11.97 -22.32 37.66
N GLU A 798 11.09 -21.63 38.37
CA GLU A 798 9.74 -21.32 37.91
C GLU A 798 9.58 -19.81 37.83
N ALA A 799 9.08 -19.31 36.71
CA ALA A 799 8.95 -17.88 36.46
C ALA A 799 7.47 -17.49 36.39
N GLU A 800 7.14 -16.37 37.02
CA GLU A 800 5.84 -15.70 36.94
C GLU A 800 6.04 -14.33 36.30
N GLY A 801 5.35 -14.07 35.19
CA GLY A 801 5.53 -12.88 34.34
C GLY A 801 6.29 -13.19 33.04
N ASP A 802 6.50 -12.16 32.21
CA ASP A 802 7.24 -12.25 30.95
C ASP A 802 8.75 -12.25 31.19
N VAL A 803 9.30 -13.44 31.45
CA VAL A 803 10.73 -13.70 31.64
C VAL A 803 11.29 -14.47 30.45
N SER A 804 12.34 -13.94 29.85
CA SER A 804 13.14 -14.57 28.79
C SER A 804 14.56 -14.78 29.29
N PHE A 805 15.29 -15.75 28.72
CA PHE A 805 16.71 -15.91 29.04
C PHE A 805 17.56 -16.45 27.90
N GLU A 806 18.87 -16.21 28.00
CA GLU A 806 19.89 -16.99 27.32
C GLU A 806 20.90 -17.51 28.35
N TRP A 807 21.12 -18.81 28.32
CA TRP A 807 22.12 -19.48 29.13
C TRP A 807 23.35 -19.82 28.30
N ASP A 808 24.50 -19.30 28.71
CA ASP A 808 25.79 -19.74 28.20
C ASP A 808 26.21 -21.06 28.85
N LEU A 809 26.24 -22.15 28.06
CA LEU A 809 26.55 -23.49 28.56
C LEU A 809 28.04 -23.66 28.96
N ALA A 810 28.93 -22.76 28.52
CA ALA A 810 30.33 -22.76 28.94
C ALA A 810 30.55 -21.90 30.20
N GLY A 811 29.85 -20.76 30.31
CA GLY A 811 30.04 -19.78 31.38
C GLY A 811 29.22 -20.03 32.65
N GLY A 812 28.13 -20.81 32.58
CA GLY A 812 27.25 -21.06 33.75
C GLY A 812 26.40 -19.85 34.19
N VAL A 813 26.46 -18.75 33.43
CA VAL A 813 25.67 -17.53 33.64
C VAL A 813 24.49 -17.53 32.68
N LEU A 814 23.32 -17.24 33.23
CA LEU A 814 22.07 -17.10 32.51
C LEU A 814 21.66 -15.63 32.52
N SER A 815 21.62 -15.02 31.35
CA SER A 815 21.15 -13.64 31.16
C SER A 815 19.64 -13.65 31.11
N LEU A 816 18.99 -13.12 32.15
CA LEU A 816 17.55 -12.94 32.24
C LEU A 816 17.15 -11.60 31.63
N ALA A 817 16.03 -11.57 30.92
CA ALA A 817 15.37 -10.34 30.50
C ALA A 817 13.92 -10.39 30.97
N ALA A 818 13.46 -9.37 31.69
CA ALA A 818 12.07 -9.23 32.10
C ALA A 818 11.49 -7.95 31.51
N ARG A 819 10.29 -8.02 30.92
CA ARG A 819 9.59 -6.86 30.34
C ARG A 819 8.70 -6.14 31.33
N GLU A 820 8.26 -6.85 32.34
CA GLU A 820 7.39 -6.37 33.41
C GLU A 820 7.89 -6.91 34.75
N PRO A 821 7.48 -6.31 35.89
CA PRO A 821 7.80 -6.84 37.20
C PRO A 821 7.41 -8.32 37.28
N SER A 822 8.39 -9.18 37.50
CA SER A 822 8.26 -10.63 37.43
C SER A 822 8.83 -11.28 38.70
N SER A 823 8.59 -12.57 38.90
CA SER A 823 9.18 -13.31 40.01
C SER A 823 9.76 -14.66 39.57
N LEU A 824 10.79 -15.10 40.28
CA LEU A 824 11.41 -16.41 40.10
C LEU A 824 11.30 -17.21 41.40
N THR A 825 10.78 -18.42 41.31
CA THR A 825 10.79 -19.40 42.39
C THR A 825 11.88 -20.43 42.13
N LEU A 826 12.79 -20.57 43.10
CA LEU A 826 13.94 -21.48 43.05
C LEU A 826 13.71 -22.63 44.01
N SER A 827 13.78 -23.87 43.51
CA SER A 827 13.67 -25.08 44.33
C SER A 827 14.73 -26.11 43.98
N GLY A 828 15.02 -27.01 44.92
CA GLY A 828 16.04 -28.07 44.75
C GLY A 828 17.30 -27.88 45.59
N ARG A 829 18.14 -28.92 45.61
CA ARG A 829 19.30 -29.07 46.51
C ARG A 829 20.36 -27.97 46.38
N VAL A 830 20.42 -27.29 45.24
CA VAL A 830 21.42 -26.24 44.94
C VAL A 830 20.83 -24.84 44.79
N ALA A 831 19.52 -24.66 45.03
CA ALA A 831 18.83 -23.37 44.91
C ALA A 831 19.44 -22.28 45.82
N ALA A 832 19.91 -22.66 47.01
CA ALA A 832 20.54 -21.73 47.97
C ALA A 832 21.85 -21.10 47.46
N GLY A 833 22.48 -21.69 46.42
CA GLY A 833 23.72 -21.20 45.83
C GLY A 833 23.52 -20.31 44.60
N VAL A 834 22.28 -20.02 44.19
CA VAL A 834 21.98 -19.20 43.01
C VAL A 834 22.11 -17.71 43.35
N LEU A 835 22.80 -16.97 42.49
CA LEU A 835 22.98 -15.52 42.63
C LEU A 835 22.20 -14.78 41.54
N LEU A 836 21.38 -13.80 41.92
CA LEU A 836 20.75 -12.82 41.04
C LEU A 836 21.50 -11.48 41.18
N ASP A 837 22.08 -10.99 40.10
CA ASP A 837 22.93 -9.78 40.06
C ASP A 837 24.04 -9.79 41.14
N GLY A 838 24.65 -10.97 41.32
CA GLY A 838 25.73 -11.19 42.29
C GLY A 838 25.29 -11.30 43.74
N ARG A 839 23.98 -11.30 44.03
CA ARG A 839 23.41 -11.44 45.39
C ARG A 839 22.64 -12.76 45.52
N PRO A 840 22.61 -13.41 46.70
CA PRO A 840 21.82 -14.62 46.88
C PRO A 840 20.35 -14.37 46.53
N ALA A 841 19.81 -15.16 45.60
CA ALA A 841 18.45 -14.96 45.09
C ALA A 841 17.37 -15.35 46.13
N GLY A 842 17.68 -16.28 47.04
CA GLY A 842 16.70 -16.86 47.97
C GLY A 842 15.74 -17.84 47.27
N ALA A 843 14.77 -18.39 48.00
CA ALA A 843 13.81 -19.34 47.40
C ALA A 843 12.80 -18.64 46.45
N GLN A 844 12.57 -17.34 46.63
CA GLN A 844 11.73 -16.53 45.76
C GLN A 844 12.41 -15.17 45.55
N ALA A 845 12.63 -14.81 44.30
CA ALA A 845 13.34 -13.59 43.89
C ALA A 845 12.44 -12.72 43.02
N ALA A 846 12.37 -11.42 43.33
CA ALA A 846 11.73 -10.45 42.45
C ALA A 846 12.69 -10.06 41.32
N VAL A 847 12.19 -9.97 40.10
CA VAL A 847 12.93 -9.55 38.91
C VAL A 847 12.28 -8.27 38.39
N ALA A 848 13.04 -7.18 38.41
CA ALA A 848 12.58 -5.90 37.87
C ALA A 848 12.57 -5.94 36.33
N PRO A 849 11.84 -5.04 35.65
CA PRO A 849 11.99 -4.88 34.22
C PRO A 849 13.44 -4.51 33.86
N GLY A 850 14.01 -5.19 32.86
CA GLY A 850 15.40 -5.02 32.45
C GLY A 850 16.15 -6.33 32.26
N THR A 851 17.48 -6.23 32.17
CA THR A 851 18.39 -7.37 32.03
C THR A 851 19.09 -7.66 33.35
N HIS A 852 19.13 -8.94 33.74
CA HIS A 852 19.69 -9.42 35.01
C HIS A 852 20.61 -10.62 34.78
N ALA A 853 21.61 -10.80 35.61
CA ALA A 853 22.51 -11.95 35.55
C ALA A 853 22.14 -12.97 36.64
N LEU A 854 21.78 -14.19 36.23
CA LEU A 854 21.59 -15.31 37.13
C LEU A 854 22.80 -16.26 37.05
N THR A 855 23.59 -16.33 38.13
CA THR A 855 24.75 -17.22 38.20
C THR A 855 24.36 -18.50 38.93
N LEU A 856 24.56 -19.63 38.27
CA LEU A 856 24.35 -20.95 38.85
C LEU A 856 25.65 -21.44 39.51
N GLY A 857 25.58 -22.04 40.70
CA GLY A 857 26.76 -22.58 41.40
C GLY A 857 27.42 -23.73 40.61
N ALA A 858 28.71 -24.00 40.87
CA ALA A 858 29.51 -24.99 40.11
C ALA A 858 28.91 -26.41 39.99
N ALA A 859 27.95 -26.76 40.85
CA ALA A 859 27.30 -28.08 40.88
C ALA A 859 26.18 -28.29 39.83
N THR A 860 25.89 -27.31 38.96
CA THR A 860 24.76 -27.36 38.01
C THR A 860 25.13 -27.27 36.53
N ALA A 861 26.37 -27.51 36.11
CA ALA A 861 26.78 -27.37 34.71
C ALA A 861 26.33 -28.58 33.84
N PRO A 862 25.25 -28.50 33.05
CA PRO A 862 24.74 -29.61 32.25
C PRO A 862 25.16 -29.46 30.78
N GLY A 863 26.10 -28.57 30.45
CA GLY A 863 26.44 -28.22 29.07
C GLY A 863 26.86 -29.42 28.22
N GLU A 864 27.62 -30.36 28.80
CA GLU A 864 27.96 -31.62 28.15
C GLU A 864 26.74 -32.55 27.98
N GLY A 865 25.85 -32.59 28.97
CA GLY A 865 24.58 -33.33 28.89
C GLY A 865 23.61 -32.77 27.84
N VAL A 866 23.51 -31.45 27.71
CA VAL A 866 22.72 -30.78 26.66
C VAL A 866 23.29 -31.09 25.28
N ARG A 867 24.62 -30.99 25.11
CA ARG A 867 25.30 -31.37 23.85
C ARG A 867 25.06 -32.83 23.48
N ALA A 868 25.23 -33.76 24.41
CA ALA A 868 24.99 -35.18 24.19
C ALA A 868 23.51 -35.47 23.85
N ALA A 869 22.57 -34.80 24.53
CA ALA A 869 21.15 -34.93 24.27
C ALA A 869 20.72 -34.35 22.91
N LEU A 870 21.30 -33.22 22.48
CA LEU A 870 21.11 -32.67 21.14
C LEU A 870 21.60 -33.63 20.06
N ALA A 871 22.81 -34.20 20.24
CA ALA A 871 23.34 -35.22 19.35
C ALA A 871 22.41 -36.46 19.30
N ALA A 872 21.96 -36.93 20.46
CA ALA A 872 21.01 -38.04 20.55
C ALA A 872 19.68 -37.73 19.85
N ALA A 873 19.15 -36.50 19.98
CA ALA A 873 17.93 -36.07 19.30
C ALA A 873 18.10 -36.05 17.77
N TRP A 874 19.29 -35.67 17.28
CA TRP A 874 19.64 -35.65 15.86
C TRP A 874 19.74 -37.05 15.25
N PHE A 875 20.41 -37.98 15.94
CA PHE A 875 20.62 -39.36 15.47
C PHE A 875 19.45 -40.30 15.79
N GLY A 876 18.55 -39.92 16.69
CA GLY A 876 17.33 -40.67 16.99
C GLY A 876 16.38 -40.73 15.79
N SER A 877 15.48 -41.71 15.78
CA SER A 877 14.44 -41.84 14.76
C SER A 877 13.57 -40.59 14.73
N SER A 878 13.57 -39.84 13.62
CA SER A 878 12.57 -38.79 13.38
C SER A 878 11.19 -39.41 13.31
N GLU A 879 10.14 -38.67 13.65
CA GLU A 879 8.83 -39.05 13.15
C GLU A 879 8.91 -39.19 11.62
N PRO A 880 8.31 -40.24 11.03
CA PRO A 880 8.09 -40.25 9.60
C PRO A 880 7.41 -38.93 9.22
N ARG A 881 7.81 -38.31 8.11
CA ARG A 881 6.93 -37.31 7.48
C ARG A 881 5.53 -37.92 7.47
N PRO A 882 4.49 -37.23 7.98
CA PRO A 882 3.12 -37.66 7.72
C PRO A 882 3.08 -37.91 6.22
N ALA A 883 2.67 -39.12 5.81
CA ALA A 883 2.42 -39.33 4.40
C ALA A 883 1.46 -38.20 4.01
N ALA A 884 1.92 -37.26 3.16
CA ALA A 884 1.01 -36.35 2.48
C ALA A 884 -0.12 -37.25 2.02
N ALA A 885 -1.35 -36.97 2.47
CA ALA A 885 -2.51 -37.82 2.20
C ALA A 885 -2.34 -38.28 0.76
N ALA A 886 -2.05 -39.58 0.61
CA ALA A 886 -1.47 -40.08 -0.63
C ALA A 886 -2.35 -39.53 -1.73
N ALA A 887 -1.76 -38.88 -2.73
CA ALA A 887 -2.45 -38.63 -3.98
C ALA A 887 -3.10 -39.97 -4.32
N LEU A 888 -4.41 -40.04 -4.11
CA LEU A 888 -5.18 -41.25 -4.29
C LEU A 888 -5.16 -41.42 -5.80
N THR A 889 -4.14 -42.13 -6.30
CA THR A 889 -4.13 -42.69 -7.63
C THR A 889 -5.11 -43.86 -7.63
N GLY A 890 -6.38 -43.55 -7.37
CA GLY A 890 -7.50 -44.38 -7.73
C GLY A 890 -7.67 -44.25 -9.23
N GLY A 891 -6.90 -45.02 -9.99
CA GLY A 891 -7.12 -45.19 -11.41
C GLY A 891 -8.45 -45.91 -11.62
N ALA A 892 -9.56 -45.17 -11.60
CA ALA A 892 -10.68 -45.52 -12.44
C ALA A 892 -10.24 -45.15 -13.86
N ALA A 893 -10.22 -46.15 -14.75
CA ALA A 893 -10.02 -45.92 -16.17
C ALA A 893 -11.14 -44.99 -16.65
N ALA A 894 -10.85 -43.70 -16.73
CA ALA A 894 -11.65 -42.79 -17.53
C ALA A 894 -11.63 -43.34 -18.96
N GLU A 895 -12.81 -43.41 -19.56
CA GLU A 895 -12.93 -43.66 -20.99
C GLU A 895 -12.00 -42.73 -21.75
N LYS A 896 -11.41 -43.26 -22.81
CA LYS A 896 -10.31 -42.66 -23.54
C LYS A 896 -10.81 -41.41 -24.29
N VAL A 897 -10.84 -40.26 -23.62
CA VAL A 897 -10.99 -38.96 -24.28
C VAL A 897 -9.66 -38.63 -24.96
N GLY A 898 -9.71 -38.27 -26.25
CA GLY A 898 -8.54 -38.07 -27.10
C GLY A 898 -7.50 -37.13 -26.48
N ARG A 899 -6.21 -37.42 -26.71
CA ARG A 899 -5.12 -36.47 -26.46
C ARG A 899 -4.84 -35.75 -27.76
N VAL A 900 -4.97 -34.42 -27.78
CA VAL A 900 -4.45 -33.61 -28.88
C VAL A 900 -3.09 -33.07 -28.45
N PRO A 901 -1.98 -33.60 -28.97
CA PRO A 901 -0.69 -33.00 -28.74
C PRO A 901 -0.64 -31.63 -29.42
N VAL A 902 -0.57 -30.56 -28.62
CA VAL A 902 0.00 -29.30 -29.10
C VAL A 902 1.47 -29.59 -29.39
N ALA A 903 1.91 -29.36 -30.62
CA ALA A 903 3.20 -29.83 -31.08
C ALA A 903 4.34 -29.22 -30.22
N PRO A 904 5.35 -30.01 -29.80
CA PRO A 904 6.50 -29.48 -29.09
C PRO A 904 7.30 -28.59 -30.05
N GLY A 905 7.07 -27.27 -29.96
CA GLY A 905 7.66 -26.27 -30.83
C GLY A 905 7.06 -24.86 -30.70
N ALA A 906 5.84 -24.73 -30.16
CA ALA A 906 5.17 -23.44 -29.93
C ALA A 906 4.98 -23.21 -28.41
N ALA A 907 5.95 -22.56 -27.78
CA ALA A 907 5.90 -22.24 -26.35
C ALA A 907 5.11 -20.94 -26.12
N GLY A 908 3.92 -21.03 -25.51
CA GLY A 908 3.16 -19.87 -25.03
C GLY A 908 2.08 -20.27 -24.01
N LYS A 909 1.90 -19.46 -22.96
CA LYS A 909 0.80 -19.60 -21.98
C LYS A 909 -0.54 -19.58 -22.73
N VAL A 910 -1.41 -20.56 -22.51
CA VAL A 910 -2.80 -20.52 -23.02
C VAL A 910 -3.51 -19.30 -22.43
N THR A 911 -4.31 -18.63 -23.25
CA THR A 911 -4.95 -17.33 -22.91
C THR A 911 -6.47 -17.37 -23.03
N ALA A 912 -7.01 -18.24 -23.89
CA ALA A 912 -8.44 -18.48 -24.01
C ALA A 912 -8.74 -19.92 -24.46
N PHE A 913 -9.92 -20.39 -24.04
CA PHE A 913 -10.51 -21.69 -24.37
C PHE A 913 -12.03 -21.53 -24.57
N ARG A 914 -12.56 -21.90 -25.74
CA ARG A 914 -13.98 -21.76 -26.12
C ARG A 914 -14.45 -22.93 -26.97
N CYS A 915 -15.75 -23.01 -27.24
CA CYS A 915 -16.31 -23.89 -28.26
C CYS A 915 -16.96 -23.06 -29.37
N ALA A 916 -16.90 -23.55 -30.61
CA ALA A 916 -17.48 -22.90 -31.79
C ALA A 916 -17.74 -23.94 -32.88
N ASP A 917 -18.88 -23.87 -33.55
CA ASP A 917 -19.20 -24.69 -34.73
C ASP A 917 -18.64 -23.99 -35.99
N LEU A 918 -17.43 -24.38 -36.41
CA LEU A 918 -16.74 -23.72 -37.52
C LEU A 918 -17.24 -24.18 -38.88
N ASP A 919 -17.69 -25.42 -39.01
CA ASP A 919 -18.05 -25.99 -40.31
C ASP A 919 -19.57 -26.10 -40.56
N GLY A 920 -20.37 -25.82 -39.53
CA GLY A 920 -21.83 -25.78 -39.54
C GLY A 920 -22.46 -27.18 -39.46
N ASP A 921 -21.72 -28.18 -38.97
CA ASP A 921 -22.22 -29.56 -38.85
C ASP A 921 -23.04 -29.82 -37.57
N GLY A 922 -23.04 -28.86 -36.64
CA GLY A 922 -23.76 -28.90 -35.37
C GLY A 922 -22.97 -29.53 -34.22
N ASP A 923 -21.76 -30.04 -34.45
CA ASP A 923 -20.79 -30.44 -33.44
C ASP A 923 -19.76 -29.30 -33.24
N GLU A 924 -19.63 -28.75 -32.03
CA GLU A 924 -18.69 -27.65 -31.79
C GLU A 924 -17.22 -28.11 -31.71
N GLU A 925 -16.31 -27.38 -32.37
CA GLU A 925 -14.87 -27.48 -32.16
C GLU A 925 -14.43 -26.75 -30.89
N ILE A 926 -13.40 -27.29 -30.24
CA ILE A 926 -12.67 -26.65 -29.13
C ILE A 926 -11.63 -25.68 -29.69
N LEU A 927 -11.78 -24.40 -29.36
CA LEU A 927 -10.84 -23.33 -29.65
C LEU A 927 -9.83 -23.15 -28.52
N VAL A 928 -8.54 -23.08 -28.85
CA VAL A 928 -7.44 -22.82 -27.91
C VAL A 928 -6.56 -21.70 -28.45
N ALA A 929 -6.38 -20.63 -27.68
CA ALA A 929 -5.48 -19.53 -28.00
C ALA A 929 -4.30 -19.44 -27.02
N THR A 930 -3.17 -18.91 -27.48
CA THR A 930 -1.97 -18.73 -26.66
C THR A 930 -1.42 -17.30 -26.75
N LEU A 931 -0.71 -16.89 -25.70
CA LEU A 931 0.06 -15.65 -25.66
C LEU A 931 1.17 -15.62 -26.73
N GLY A 932 1.64 -16.79 -27.16
CA GLY A 932 2.59 -16.93 -28.28
C GLY A 932 1.96 -16.75 -29.66
N GLY A 933 0.63 -16.60 -29.74
CA GLY A 933 -0.10 -16.29 -30.97
C GLY A 933 -0.66 -17.50 -31.70
N GLU A 934 -0.44 -18.71 -31.19
CA GLU A 934 -1.06 -19.91 -31.74
C GLU A 934 -2.54 -19.97 -31.36
N VAL A 935 -3.41 -20.19 -32.36
CA VAL A 935 -4.84 -20.48 -32.20
C VAL A 935 -5.14 -21.80 -32.89
N ARG A 936 -5.81 -22.74 -32.21
CA ARG A 936 -6.21 -24.04 -32.77
C ARG A 936 -7.70 -24.28 -32.56
N ALA A 937 -8.35 -24.87 -33.56
CA ALA A 937 -9.66 -25.50 -33.42
C ALA A 937 -9.51 -27.01 -33.48
N ILE A 938 -10.13 -27.71 -32.54
CA ILE A 938 -10.01 -29.16 -32.35
C ILE A 938 -11.40 -29.78 -32.41
N ASP A 939 -11.60 -30.74 -33.30
CA ASP A 939 -12.89 -31.40 -33.48
C ASP A 939 -13.23 -32.38 -32.35
N SER A 940 -14.46 -32.93 -32.40
CA SER A 940 -14.96 -33.94 -31.44
C SER A 940 -14.14 -35.24 -31.40
N LYS A 941 -13.27 -35.48 -32.39
CA LYS A 941 -12.36 -36.65 -32.46
C LYS A 941 -10.96 -36.33 -31.92
N GLY A 942 -10.67 -35.07 -31.59
CA GLY A 942 -9.37 -34.61 -31.14
C GLY A 942 -8.38 -34.34 -32.29
N GLU A 943 -8.87 -34.17 -33.51
CA GLU A 943 -8.06 -33.78 -34.66
C GLU A 943 -8.10 -32.25 -34.81
N THR A 944 -7.01 -31.64 -35.30
CA THR A 944 -6.96 -30.19 -35.51
C THR A 944 -7.71 -29.85 -36.80
N ALA A 945 -8.89 -29.25 -36.66
CA ALA A 945 -9.70 -28.75 -37.78
C ALA A 945 -9.07 -27.47 -38.39
N LEU A 946 -8.50 -26.60 -37.55
CA LEU A 946 -7.87 -25.35 -37.96
C LEU A 946 -6.68 -24.98 -37.08
N ALA A 947 -5.65 -24.36 -37.65
CA ALA A 947 -4.52 -23.79 -36.93
C ALA A 947 -4.10 -22.43 -37.53
N LEU A 948 -3.96 -21.42 -36.68
CA LEU A 948 -3.58 -20.06 -37.03
C LEU A 948 -2.38 -19.61 -36.18
N ALA A 949 -1.61 -18.67 -36.72
CA ALA A 949 -0.50 -18.04 -36.01
C ALA A 949 -0.57 -16.52 -36.14
N LEU A 950 -0.66 -15.83 -35.00
CA LEU A 950 -0.68 -14.38 -34.84
C LEU A 950 0.68 -13.88 -34.37
N GLU A 951 1.28 -12.91 -35.06
CA GLU A 951 2.63 -12.41 -34.71
C GLU A 951 2.71 -11.76 -33.33
N SER A 952 1.60 -11.21 -32.83
CA SER A 952 1.55 -10.40 -31.61
C SER A 952 1.07 -11.15 -30.37
N GLY A 953 0.72 -12.43 -30.49
CA GLY A 953 -0.01 -13.14 -29.44
C GLY A 953 -1.53 -13.08 -29.63
N CYS A 954 -2.25 -13.93 -28.90
CA CYS A 954 -3.71 -13.92 -28.86
C CYS A 954 -4.15 -13.89 -27.39
N ASN A 955 -4.92 -12.89 -26.98
CA ASN A 955 -5.45 -12.75 -25.62
C ASN A 955 -6.83 -13.40 -25.45
N ASP A 956 -7.65 -13.40 -26.50
CA ASP A 956 -8.98 -14.02 -26.51
C ASP A 956 -9.33 -14.49 -27.92
N VAL A 957 -10.11 -15.57 -28.02
CA VAL A 957 -10.63 -16.11 -29.28
C VAL A 957 -12.10 -16.46 -29.12
N VAL A 958 -12.95 -16.04 -30.06
CA VAL A 958 -14.41 -16.30 -30.03
C VAL A 958 -14.90 -16.69 -31.43
N GLY A 959 -15.71 -17.75 -31.50
CA GLY A 959 -16.45 -18.12 -32.71
C GLY A 959 -17.80 -17.40 -32.77
N VAL A 960 -18.12 -16.81 -33.92
CA VAL A 960 -19.43 -16.17 -34.15
C VAL A 960 -19.76 -16.16 -35.65
N ASP A 961 -21.00 -16.48 -36.00
CA ASP A 961 -21.52 -16.33 -37.37
C ASP A 961 -21.85 -14.84 -37.62
N LEU A 962 -20.97 -14.12 -38.31
CA LEU A 962 -21.09 -12.68 -38.54
C LEU A 962 -21.97 -12.34 -39.76
N ASP A 963 -22.16 -13.29 -40.68
CA ASP A 963 -22.89 -13.05 -41.93
C ASP A 963 -24.16 -13.89 -42.13
N GLY A 964 -24.47 -14.77 -41.17
CA GLY A 964 -25.67 -15.57 -41.08
C GLY A 964 -25.64 -16.79 -42.00
N ASP A 965 -24.46 -17.28 -42.37
CA ASP A 965 -24.28 -18.41 -43.29
C ASP A 965 -24.30 -19.78 -42.59
N GLY A 966 -24.37 -19.81 -41.26
CA GLY A 966 -24.38 -21.00 -40.43
C GLY A 966 -22.98 -21.53 -40.08
N ARG A 967 -21.91 -20.84 -40.47
CA ARG A 967 -20.52 -21.16 -40.11
C ARG A 967 -19.95 -20.04 -39.26
N GLN A 968 -19.20 -20.37 -38.21
CA GLN A 968 -18.67 -19.35 -37.33
C GLN A 968 -17.30 -18.81 -37.80
N GLU A 969 -17.17 -17.48 -37.88
CA GLU A 969 -15.89 -16.77 -37.98
C GLU A 969 -15.15 -16.76 -36.64
N LEU A 970 -13.82 -16.71 -36.69
CA LEU A 970 -12.95 -16.55 -35.53
C LEU A 970 -12.52 -15.11 -35.33
N LEU A 971 -12.93 -14.52 -34.20
CA LEU A 971 -12.45 -13.22 -33.74
C LEU A 971 -11.32 -13.39 -32.72
N CYS A 972 -10.17 -12.79 -32.98
CA CYS A 972 -8.99 -12.83 -32.12
C CYS A 972 -8.63 -11.43 -31.59
N GLY A 973 -8.49 -11.30 -30.26
CA GLY A 973 -7.99 -10.09 -29.61
C GLY A 973 -6.48 -10.18 -29.36
N THR A 974 -5.71 -9.13 -29.62
CA THR A 974 -4.23 -9.17 -29.51
C THR A 974 -3.63 -8.21 -28.48
N PRO A 975 -2.44 -8.52 -27.93
CA PRO A 975 -1.63 -7.60 -27.13
C PRO A 975 -1.19 -6.30 -27.83
N ARG A 976 -1.39 -6.18 -29.16
CA ARG A 976 -1.12 -4.93 -29.89
C ARG A 976 -2.35 -4.04 -30.04
N GLY A 977 -3.46 -4.43 -29.42
CA GLY A 977 -4.70 -3.67 -29.48
C GLY A 977 -5.38 -3.88 -30.82
N GLU A 978 -5.43 -5.14 -31.27
CA GLU A 978 -6.07 -5.51 -32.54
C GLU A 978 -7.23 -6.46 -32.30
N VAL A 979 -8.28 -6.32 -33.11
CA VAL A 979 -9.29 -7.35 -33.34
C VAL A 979 -9.08 -7.87 -34.76
N VAL A 980 -8.84 -9.17 -34.89
CA VAL A 980 -8.61 -9.84 -36.19
C VAL A 980 -9.72 -10.85 -36.41
N CYS A 981 -10.39 -10.78 -37.57
CA CYS A 981 -11.42 -11.74 -37.95
C CYS A 981 -10.87 -12.70 -39.02
N PHE A 982 -11.04 -14.00 -38.78
CA PHE A 982 -10.76 -15.07 -39.74
C PHE A 982 -12.06 -15.78 -40.12
N SER A 983 -12.19 -16.18 -41.39
CA SER A 983 -13.21 -17.13 -41.80
C SER A 983 -12.98 -18.51 -41.18
N SER A 984 -13.99 -19.37 -41.23
CA SER A 984 -13.91 -20.77 -40.78
C SER A 984 -12.79 -21.59 -41.45
N ASP A 985 -12.35 -21.21 -42.65
CA ASP A 985 -11.20 -21.82 -43.34
C ASP A 985 -9.84 -21.15 -43.01
N GLY A 986 -9.81 -20.20 -42.07
CA GLY A 986 -8.61 -19.58 -41.55
C GLY A 986 -8.06 -18.38 -42.33
N LYS A 987 -8.82 -17.82 -43.28
CA LYS A 987 -8.38 -16.62 -44.02
C LYS A 987 -8.79 -15.35 -43.26
N GLU A 988 -7.85 -14.42 -43.11
CA GLU A 988 -8.15 -13.10 -42.53
C GLU A 988 -9.17 -12.34 -43.41
N ARG A 989 -10.32 -12.00 -42.84
CA ARG A 989 -11.38 -11.22 -43.51
C ARG A 989 -11.14 -9.72 -43.32
N TRP A 990 -10.85 -9.30 -42.09
CA TRP A 990 -10.58 -7.91 -41.73
C TRP A 990 -9.81 -7.80 -40.42
N ARG A 991 -9.26 -6.61 -40.17
CA ARG A 991 -8.52 -6.26 -38.96
C ARG A 991 -8.83 -4.84 -38.53
N TYR A 992 -9.06 -4.65 -37.24
CA TYR A 992 -9.23 -3.35 -36.60
C TYR A 992 -8.13 -3.12 -35.57
N THR A 993 -7.48 -1.95 -35.61
CA THR A 993 -6.45 -1.55 -34.64
C THR A 993 -6.92 -0.35 -33.83
N VAL A 994 -6.82 -0.44 -32.52
CA VAL A 994 -7.23 0.61 -31.58
C VAL A 994 -6.36 1.86 -31.71
N SER A 995 -6.99 3.03 -31.89
CA SER A 995 -6.30 4.33 -31.95
C SER A 995 -5.69 4.75 -30.61
N ARG A 996 -4.54 5.45 -30.67
CA ARG A 996 -3.79 5.99 -29.52
C ARG A 996 -4.18 7.40 -29.10
N GLU A 997 -5.09 8.06 -29.81
CA GLU A 997 -5.54 9.41 -29.44
C GLU A 997 -6.34 9.37 -28.13
N GLY A 998 -5.98 10.27 -27.19
CA GLY A 998 -6.60 10.39 -25.86
C GLY A 998 -6.05 9.46 -24.76
N TRP A 999 -4.93 8.78 -25.00
CA TRP A 999 -4.30 7.84 -24.06
C TRP A 999 -3.42 8.53 -23.02
N ILE A 1000 -3.55 8.14 -21.76
CA ILE A 1000 -2.65 8.54 -20.67
C ILE A 1000 -1.89 7.29 -20.19
N SER A 1001 -0.58 7.23 -20.43
CA SER A 1001 0.28 6.17 -19.89
C SER A 1001 0.55 6.43 -18.40
N TYR A 1002 0.22 5.47 -17.54
CA TYR A 1002 0.66 5.43 -16.15
C TYR A 1002 1.58 4.22 -15.99
N GLY A 1003 2.82 4.43 -15.55
CA GLY A 1003 3.76 3.35 -15.27
C GLY A 1003 4.53 2.76 -16.46
N GLY A 1004 4.47 3.36 -17.66
CA GLY A 1004 5.34 2.97 -18.77
C GLY A 1004 4.88 1.77 -19.60
N LEU A 1005 3.66 1.24 -19.36
CA LEU A 1005 3.06 0.27 -20.26
C LEU A 1005 2.79 0.92 -21.62
N ALA A 1006 3.41 0.34 -22.65
CA ALA A 1006 3.24 0.72 -24.03
C ALA A 1006 2.13 -0.15 -24.64
N TYR A 1007 1.26 0.49 -25.44
CA TYR A 1007 0.20 -0.09 -26.29
C TYR A 1007 -1.16 -0.42 -25.63
N PRO A 1008 -2.30 -0.13 -26.31
CA PRO A 1008 -3.58 -0.78 -26.02
C PRO A 1008 -3.47 -2.29 -26.18
N GLU A 1009 -4.07 -3.07 -25.29
CA GLU A 1009 -4.28 -4.52 -25.50
C GLU A 1009 -5.77 -4.80 -25.62
N VAL A 1010 -6.20 -5.59 -26.62
CA VAL A 1010 -7.57 -6.14 -26.63
C VAL A 1010 -7.52 -7.45 -25.85
N ILE A 1011 -8.29 -7.53 -24.76
CA ILE A 1011 -8.21 -8.64 -23.81
C ILE A 1011 -9.44 -9.55 -23.79
N ARG A 1012 -10.60 -9.06 -24.24
CA ARG A 1012 -11.86 -9.80 -24.32
C ARG A 1012 -12.71 -9.33 -25.49
N ILE A 1013 -13.46 -10.25 -26.09
CA ILE A 1013 -14.41 -9.98 -27.19
C ILE A 1013 -15.79 -10.55 -26.83
N TYR A 1014 -16.84 -9.75 -27.00
CA TYR A 1014 -18.22 -10.13 -26.72
C TYR A 1014 -19.08 -9.88 -27.97
N PRO A 1015 -19.33 -10.90 -28.80
CA PRO A 1015 -20.27 -10.79 -29.91
C PRO A 1015 -21.72 -10.80 -29.40
N ALA A 1016 -22.55 -9.90 -29.94
CA ALA A 1016 -23.98 -9.84 -29.64
C ALA A 1016 -24.73 -9.00 -30.67
N ASP A 1017 -25.94 -9.44 -31.03
CA ASP A 1017 -26.89 -8.66 -31.82
C ASP A 1017 -27.49 -7.53 -30.95
N LEU A 1018 -26.77 -6.41 -30.85
CA LEU A 1018 -27.09 -5.31 -29.92
C LEU A 1018 -28.26 -4.48 -30.40
N ASP A 1019 -28.49 -4.40 -31.71
CA ASP A 1019 -29.57 -3.63 -32.30
C ASP A 1019 -30.78 -4.47 -32.76
N GLN A 1020 -30.70 -5.80 -32.66
CA GLN A 1020 -31.72 -6.78 -33.05
C GLN A 1020 -31.98 -6.83 -34.56
N ASP A 1021 -30.96 -6.57 -35.39
CA ASP A 1021 -31.04 -6.72 -36.84
C ASP A 1021 -30.85 -8.17 -37.33
N GLY A 1022 -30.53 -9.09 -36.41
CA GLY A 1022 -30.26 -10.49 -36.69
C GLY A 1022 -28.81 -10.80 -37.04
N ARG A 1023 -27.90 -9.82 -36.93
CA ARG A 1023 -26.46 -9.96 -37.11
C ARG A 1023 -25.73 -9.49 -35.85
N PRO A 1024 -24.66 -10.16 -35.42
CA PRO A 1024 -23.96 -9.76 -34.21
C PRO A 1024 -23.00 -8.57 -34.45
N GLU A 1025 -23.09 -7.55 -33.59
CA GLU A 1025 -22.02 -6.60 -33.33
C GLU A 1025 -20.93 -7.23 -32.45
N ILE A 1026 -19.76 -6.59 -32.44
CA ILE A 1026 -18.58 -7.05 -31.72
C ILE A 1026 -18.20 -6.00 -30.70
N VAL A 1027 -18.26 -6.35 -29.42
CA VAL A 1027 -17.77 -5.48 -28.33
C VAL A 1027 -16.40 -5.96 -27.87
N ALA A 1028 -15.36 -5.20 -28.18
CA ALA A 1028 -13.99 -5.48 -27.77
C ALA A 1028 -13.61 -4.64 -26.55
N ALA A 1029 -13.05 -5.29 -25.53
CA ALA A 1029 -12.53 -4.63 -24.33
C ALA A 1029 -11.03 -4.37 -24.48
N ALA A 1030 -10.62 -3.10 -24.35
CA ALA A 1030 -9.23 -2.67 -24.43
C ALA A 1030 -8.67 -2.20 -23.07
N VAL A 1031 -7.47 -2.65 -22.71
CA VAL A 1031 -6.74 -2.26 -21.48
C VAL A 1031 -6.12 -0.88 -21.66
N GLY A 1032 -6.39 0.06 -20.75
CA GLY A 1032 -5.78 1.39 -20.75
C GLY A 1032 -6.10 2.19 -19.49
N LEU A 1033 -5.63 3.44 -19.37
CA LEU A 1033 -6.08 4.36 -18.33
C LEU A 1033 -6.64 5.64 -18.97
N PRO A 1034 -7.98 5.79 -19.03
CA PRO A 1034 -9.00 4.80 -18.61
C PRO A 1034 -9.11 3.58 -19.55
N GLY A 1035 -9.60 2.45 -19.03
CA GLY A 1035 -10.02 1.32 -19.86
C GLY A 1035 -11.24 1.71 -20.69
N PHE A 1036 -11.38 1.15 -21.89
CA PHE A 1036 -12.51 1.47 -22.76
C PHE A 1036 -12.99 0.28 -23.60
N LEU A 1037 -14.25 0.36 -24.00
CA LEU A 1037 -14.89 -0.58 -24.91
C LEU A 1037 -15.01 0.02 -26.30
N ILE A 1038 -15.01 -0.88 -27.27
CA ILE A 1038 -15.11 -0.57 -28.69
C ILE A 1038 -16.21 -1.43 -29.28
N GLY A 1039 -17.21 -0.80 -29.89
CA GLY A 1039 -18.23 -1.48 -30.68
C GLY A 1039 -17.83 -1.48 -32.14
N LEU A 1040 -17.76 -2.67 -32.74
CA LEU A 1040 -17.54 -2.87 -34.17
C LEU A 1040 -18.77 -3.55 -34.79
N SER A 1041 -19.07 -3.25 -36.05
CA SER A 1041 -19.99 -4.04 -36.86
C SER A 1041 -19.38 -5.38 -37.25
N GLY A 1042 -20.18 -6.32 -37.74
CA GLY A 1042 -19.70 -7.62 -38.25
C GLY A 1042 -18.66 -7.53 -39.39
N ASP A 1043 -18.59 -6.40 -40.11
CA ASP A 1043 -17.56 -6.13 -41.12
C ASP A 1043 -16.34 -5.35 -40.59
N GLY A 1044 -16.21 -5.21 -39.27
CA GLY A 1044 -15.03 -4.64 -38.59
C GLY A 1044 -14.98 -3.10 -38.57
N LYS A 1045 -16.07 -2.40 -38.88
CA LYS A 1045 -16.12 -0.93 -38.83
C LYS A 1045 -16.46 -0.45 -37.43
N LEU A 1046 -15.81 0.63 -37.00
CA LEU A 1046 -16.09 1.28 -35.73
C LEU A 1046 -17.50 1.86 -35.70
N LEU A 1047 -18.33 1.36 -34.80
CA LEU A 1047 -19.66 1.91 -34.50
C LEU A 1047 -19.57 3.00 -33.43
N TRP A 1048 -18.86 2.70 -32.34
CA TRP A 1048 -18.68 3.61 -31.22
C TRP A 1048 -17.44 3.28 -30.41
N ARG A 1049 -16.95 4.30 -29.71
CA ARG A 1049 -15.94 4.19 -28.65
C ARG A 1049 -16.55 4.80 -27.40
N GLY A 1050 -16.73 4.00 -26.34
CA GLY A 1050 -17.48 4.44 -25.17
C GLY A 1050 -17.68 3.32 -24.16
N GLY A 1051 -17.95 3.68 -22.91
CA GLY A 1051 -18.03 2.75 -21.79
C GLY A 1051 -16.76 2.86 -20.97
N TRP A 1052 -16.84 3.56 -19.85
CA TRP A 1052 -15.74 3.69 -18.91
C TRP A 1052 -15.78 2.50 -17.96
N THR A 1053 -14.83 1.58 -18.11
CA THR A 1053 -14.73 0.37 -17.29
C THR A 1053 -13.47 0.45 -16.41
N GLY A 1054 -13.52 1.19 -15.30
CA GLY A 1054 -12.40 1.24 -14.34
C GLY A 1054 -11.01 1.34 -14.99
N ARG A 1055 -10.05 0.49 -14.57
CA ARG A 1055 -8.74 0.37 -15.24
C ARG A 1055 -8.76 -0.64 -16.40
N TYR A 1056 -9.28 -1.85 -16.20
CA TYR A 1056 -9.48 -2.79 -17.30
C TYR A 1056 -10.61 -3.78 -17.03
N THR A 1057 -11.18 -4.32 -18.10
CA THR A 1057 -12.17 -5.39 -18.10
C THR A 1057 -11.57 -6.70 -17.60
N THR A 1058 -12.28 -7.43 -16.77
CA THR A 1058 -11.85 -8.73 -16.22
C THR A 1058 -12.59 -9.89 -16.88
N ASP A 1059 -13.91 -9.77 -16.95
CA ASP A 1059 -14.83 -10.78 -17.46
C ASP A 1059 -16.13 -10.11 -17.93
N GLY A 1060 -16.96 -10.81 -18.68
CA GLY A 1060 -18.20 -10.23 -19.20
C GLY A 1060 -19.01 -11.17 -20.09
N PHE A 1061 -20.23 -10.74 -20.40
CA PHE A 1061 -21.09 -11.41 -21.35
C PHE A 1061 -22.14 -10.44 -21.90
N ALA A 1062 -22.70 -10.76 -23.05
CA ALA A 1062 -23.89 -10.09 -23.56
C ALA A 1062 -25.15 -10.89 -23.23
N ALA A 1063 -26.22 -10.21 -22.83
CA ALA A 1063 -27.49 -10.85 -22.53
C ALA A 1063 -28.68 -9.96 -22.83
N LEU A 1064 -29.76 -10.57 -23.33
CA LEU A 1064 -31.10 -9.98 -23.35
C LEU A 1064 -31.76 -10.18 -21.99
N LEU A 1065 -31.78 -9.13 -21.18
CA LEU A 1065 -32.39 -9.19 -19.85
C LEU A 1065 -33.93 -9.18 -19.92
N PRO A 1066 -34.63 -9.91 -19.05
CA PRO A 1066 -36.10 -9.95 -19.05
C PRO A 1066 -36.72 -8.55 -19.00
N GLY A 1067 -37.63 -8.27 -19.93
CA GLY A 1067 -38.33 -6.98 -20.01
C GLY A 1067 -37.54 -5.85 -20.71
N GLN A 1068 -36.35 -6.11 -21.25
CA GLN A 1068 -35.61 -5.13 -22.03
C GLN A 1068 -35.84 -5.30 -23.54
N PRO A 1069 -35.87 -4.21 -24.32
CA PRO A 1069 -36.12 -4.26 -25.75
C PRO A 1069 -34.90 -4.64 -26.59
N GLN A 1070 -33.68 -4.52 -26.03
CA GLN A 1070 -32.40 -4.79 -26.69
C GLN A 1070 -31.45 -5.44 -25.67
N PRO A 1071 -30.50 -6.28 -26.10
CA PRO A 1071 -29.51 -6.83 -25.20
C PRO A 1071 -28.51 -5.76 -24.74
N SER A 1072 -27.81 -6.07 -23.65
CA SER A 1072 -26.74 -5.24 -23.11
C SER A 1072 -25.54 -6.11 -22.75
N VAL A 1073 -24.37 -5.49 -22.73
CA VAL A 1073 -23.14 -6.16 -22.30
C VAL A 1073 -22.92 -5.88 -20.82
N ILE A 1074 -22.73 -6.92 -20.02
CA ILE A 1074 -22.37 -6.82 -18.61
C ILE A 1074 -20.90 -7.14 -18.49
N ILE A 1075 -20.13 -6.21 -17.93
CA ILE A 1075 -18.68 -6.28 -17.92
C ILE A 1075 -18.17 -6.02 -16.51
N GLY A 1076 -17.45 -6.99 -15.96
CA GLY A 1076 -16.65 -6.78 -14.77
C GLY A 1076 -15.46 -5.88 -15.07
N ASN A 1077 -15.17 -4.96 -14.15
CA ASN A 1077 -13.93 -4.20 -14.17
C ASN A 1077 -13.11 -4.55 -12.92
N ASN A 1078 -11.79 -4.42 -12.99
CA ASN A 1078 -10.91 -4.75 -11.86
C ASN A 1078 -10.94 -3.72 -10.70
N TYR A 1079 -11.75 -2.67 -10.77
CA TYR A 1079 -11.62 -1.52 -9.87
C TYR A 1079 -12.80 -1.33 -8.91
N ASN A 1080 -14.06 -1.40 -9.36
CA ASN A 1080 -15.20 -1.03 -8.49
C ASN A 1080 -16.49 -1.84 -8.67
N GLY A 1081 -16.67 -2.57 -9.76
CA GLY A 1081 -17.97 -3.19 -10.03
C GLY A 1081 -18.13 -3.76 -11.43
N ALA A 1082 -19.36 -4.18 -11.72
CA ALA A 1082 -19.78 -4.56 -13.05
C ALA A 1082 -20.55 -3.43 -13.72
N ASP A 1083 -20.15 -3.06 -14.93
CA ASP A 1083 -20.79 -2.06 -15.77
C ASP A 1083 -21.77 -2.76 -16.73
N ARG A 1084 -23.03 -2.31 -16.76
CA ARG A 1084 -23.99 -2.68 -17.81
C ARG A 1084 -23.94 -1.64 -18.91
N VAL A 1085 -23.53 -2.04 -20.10
CA VAL A 1085 -23.32 -1.17 -21.27
C VAL A 1085 -24.41 -1.46 -22.30
N GLY A 1086 -25.13 -0.42 -22.70
CA GLY A 1086 -26.19 -0.53 -23.71
C GLY A 1086 -25.63 -0.53 -25.14
N ALA A 1087 -26.50 -0.79 -26.12
CA ALA A 1087 -26.13 -0.89 -27.54
C ALA A 1087 -25.36 0.33 -28.11
N ALA A 1088 -25.56 1.53 -27.55
CA ALA A 1088 -24.85 2.75 -27.94
C ALA A 1088 -23.45 2.90 -27.30
N GLY A 1089 -22.94 1.89 -26.60
CA GLY A 1089 -21.63 1.94 -25.94
C GLY A 1089 -21.58 2.84 -24.71
N LYS A 1090 -22.72 3.14 -24.09
CA LYS A 1090 -22.78 3.93 -22.85
C LYS A 1090 -23.09 3.04 -21.67
N THR A 1091 -22.38 3.25 -20.56
CA THR A 1091 -22.73 2.63 -19.28
C THR A 1091 -24.13 3.10 -18.87
N VAL A 1092 -25.06 2.16 -18.80
CA VAL A 1092 -26.46 2.38 -18.39
C VAL A 1092 -26.58 2.29 -16.86
N GLU A 1093 -25.82 1.38 -16.26
CA GLU A 1093 -25.86 1.09 -14.83
C GLU A 1093 -24.50 0.57 -14.36
N LYS A 1094 -24.16 0.84 -13.09
CA LYS A 1094 -23.03 0.22 -12.39
C LYS A 1094 -23.51 -0.57 -11.20
N VAL A 1095 -23.21 -1.86 -11.18
CA VAL A 1095 -23.44 -2.73 -10.03
C VAL A 1095 -22.18 -2.74 -9.19
N ALA A 1096 -22.20 -2.02 -8.07
CA ALA A 1096 -21.06 -1.89 -7.19
C ALA A 1096 -20.65 -3.24 -6.57
N MET A 1097 -19.34 -3.49 -6.49
CA MET A 1097 -18.73 -4.61 -5.76
C MET A 1097 -17.72 -4.05 -4.75
N THR A 1098 -16.55 -4.66 -4.64
CA THR A 1098 -15.48 -4.14 -3.78
C THR A 1098 -14.75 -3.00 -4.47
N TRP A 1099 -14.60 -1.91 -3.74
CA TRP A 1099 -13.82 -0.77 -4.19
C TRP A 1099 -12.32 -1.13 -4.18
N HIS A 1100 -11.60 -0.81 -5.25
CA HIS A 1100 -10.24 -1.26 -5.58
C HIS A 1100 -10.05 -2.77 -5.84
N SER A 1101 -11.13 -3.53 -5.99
CA SER A 1101 -11.11 -4.95 -6.34
C SER A 1101 -12.44 -5.33 -6.96
N GLY A 1102 -12.67 -4.90 -8.19
CA GLY A 1102 -13.93 -5.22 -8.87
C GLY A 1102 -14.02 -6.70 -9.29
N PRO A 1103 -15.15 -7.13 -9.86
CA PRO A 1103 -15.44 -8.55 -10.09
C PRO A 1103 -14.51 -9.15 -11.15
N GLU A 1104 -13.82 -10.24 -10.82
CA GLU A 1104 -13.02 -11.07 -11.71
C GLU A 1104 -13.85 -12.07 -12.50
N ARG A 1105 -15.03 -12.42 -11.98
CA ARG A 1105 -15.97 -13.35 -12.59
C ARG A 1105 -17.37 -12.78 -12.54
N VAL A 1106 -18.07 -12.85 -13.66
CA VAL A 1106 -19.47 -12.43 -13.77
C VAL A 1106 -20.29 -13.48 -14.50
N ALA A 1107 -21.50 -13.77 -13.99
CA ALA A 1107 -22.40 -14.74 -14.62
C ALA A 1107 -23.86 -14.33 -14.43
N LEU A 1108 -24.71 -14.70 -15.39
CA LEU A 1108 -26.16 -14.51 -15.31
C LEU A 1108 -26.85 -15.85 -15.10
N GLY A 1109 -27.73 -15.91 -14.10
CA GLY A 1109 -28.60 -17.05 -13.83
C GLY A 1109 -30.05 -16.65 -13.96
N THR A 1110 -30.88 -17.49 -14.59
CA THR A 1110 -32.33 -17.28 -14.66
C THR A 1110 -33.06 -18.50 -14.12
N VAL A 1111 -34.00 -18.28 -13.19
CA VAL A 1111 -34.85 -19.35 -12.66
C VAL A 1111 -35.97 -19.64 -13.67
N PRO A 1112 -36.03 -20.82 -14.31
CA PRO A 1112 -36.89 -21.04 -15.49
C PRO A 1112 -38.38 -20.86 -15.22
N ARG A 1113 -38.87 -21.23 -14.04
CA ARG A 1113 -40.30 -21.17 -13.71
C ARG A 1113 -40.81 -19.76 -13.42
N SER A 1114 -39.98 -18.89 -12.84
CA SER A 1114 -40.35 -17.52 -12.48
C SER A 1114 -39.88 -16.49 -13.49
N GLY A 1115 -38.89 -16.82 -14.34
CA GLY A 1115 -38.22 -15.85 -15.21
C GLY A 1115 -37.35 -14.86 -14.43
N GLN A 1116 -37.17 -15.05 -13.12
CA GLN A 1116 -36.35 -14.17 -12.29
C GLN A 1116 -34.87 -14.38 -12.63
N ALA A 1117 -34.21 -13.30 -13.05
CA ALA A 1117 -32.78 -13.28 -13.33
C ALA A 1117 -31.97 -12.75 -12.14
N PHE A 1118 -30.73 -13.22 -12.03
CA PHE A 1118 -29.76 -12.85 -11.00
C PHE A 1118 -28.37 -12.71 -11.64
N LEU A 1119 -27.63 -11.69 -11.23
CA LEU A 1119 -26.23 -11.46 -11.58
C LEU A 1119 -25.34 -11.97 -10.45
N GLY A 1120 -24.54 -12.99 -10.73
CA GLY A 1120 -23.48 -13.48 -9.85
C GLY A 1120 -22.17 -12.75 -10.14
N LEU A 1121 -21.53 -12.24 -9.10
CA LEU A 1121 -20.29 -11.48 -9.17
C LEU A 1121 -19.29 -12.07 -8.18
N GLY A 1122 -18.05 -12.31 -8.62
CA GLY A 1122 -16.95 -12.76 -7.77
C GLY A 1122 -15.72 -11.88 -7.97
N ASP A 1123 -15.10 -11.36 -6.90
CA ASP A 1123 -13.99 -10.40 -7.00
C ASP A 1123 -12.61 -10.90 -6.55
N LEU A 1124 -11.59 -10.05 -6.74
CA LEU A 1124 -10.20 -10.34 -6.38
C LEU A 1124 -9.98 -10.58 -4.89
N VAL A 1125 -10.77 -9.99 -3.99
CA VAL A 1125 -10.60 -10.16 -2.53
C VAL A 1125 -11.44 -11.30 -1.97
N GLY A 1126 -12.16 -12.00 -2.84
CA GLY A 1126 -12.91 -13.18 -2.50
C GLY A 1126 -14.35 -12.92 -2.06
N ARG A 1127 -14.95 -11.77 -2.41
CA ARG A 1127 -16.39 -11.59 -2.23
C ARG A 1127 -17.15 -12.21 -3.39
N ILE A 1128 -18.21 -12.94 -3.06
CA ILE A 1128 -19.22 -13.44 -3.99
C ILE A 1128 -20.53 -12.71 -3.68
N ARG A 1129 -21.16 -12.09 -4.67
CA ARG A 1129 -22.42 -11.37 -4.53
C ARG A 1129 -23.42 -11.84 -5.58
N PHE A 1130 -24.66 -12.06 -5.16
CA PHE A 1130 -25.78 -12.37 -6.06
C PHE A 1130 -26.78 -11.22 -6.04
N VAL A 1131 -27.03 -10.60 -7.19
CA VAL A 1131 -27.86 -9.39 -7.31
C VAL A 1131 -29.07 -9.67 -8.19
N ARG A 1132 -30.26 -9.40 -7.67
CA ARG A 1132 -31.52 -9.67 -8.36
C ARG A 1132 -31.78 -8.65 -9.47
N TRP A 1133 -32.28 -9.10 -10.62
CA TRP A 1133 -32.79 -8.24 -11.69
C TRP A 1133 -34.22 -7.75 -11.40
N LEU A 1134 -34.51 -6.46 -11.64
CA LEU A 1134 -35.83 -5.85 -11.48
C LEU A 1134 -36.39 -5.46 -12.86
N PRO A 1135 -37.18 -6.31 -13.54
CA PRO A 1135 -37.65 -6.08 -14.91
C PRO A 1135 -38.42 -4.77 -15.08
N GLU A 1136 -39.26 -4.43 -14.09
CA GLU A 1136 -40.09 -3.21 -14.12
C GLU A 1136 -39.28 -1.92 -13.99
N GLU A 1137 -38.12 -1.99 -13.33
CA GLU A 1137 -37.21 -0.85 -13.14
C GLU A 1137 -36.09 -0.79 -14.19
N GLY A 1138 -35.88 -1.87 -14.96
CA GLY A 1138 -34.83 -1.98 -15.96
C GLY A 1138 -33.40 -1.90 -15.38
N ARG A 1139 -33.22 -2.37 -14.14
CA ARG A 1139 -31.94 -2.33 -13.41
C ARG A 1139 -31.77 -3.49 -12.44
N PHE A 1140 -30.56 -3.69 -11.94
CA PHE A 1140 -30.29 -4.61 -10.85
C PHE A 1140 -30.61 -3.96 -9.49
N ASP A 1141 -31.07 -4.79 -8.55
CA ASP A 1141 -31.42 -4.37 -7.19
C ASP A 1141 -30.15 -4.08 -6.39
N ALA A 1142 -29.67 -2.83 -6.44
CA ALA A 1142 -28.42 -2.42 -5.82
C ALA A 1142 -28.50 -2.26 -4.29
N ALA A 1143 -29.65 -2.49 -3.65
CA ALA A 1143 -29.79 -2.32 -2.20
C ALA A 1143 -28.83 -3.29 -1.45
N PRO A 1144 -28.17 -2.84 -0.37
CA PRO A 1144 -27.26 -3.69 0.41
C PRO A 1144 -27.93 -4.96 0.97
N GLU A 1145 -29.26 -4.90 1.17
CA GLU A 1145 -30.06 -5.95 1.82
C GLU A 1145 -30.72 -6.91 0.82
N SER A 1146 -30.69 -6.61 -0.48
CA SER A 1146 -31.37 -7.39 -1.52
C SER A 1146 -30.49 -8.44 -2.21
N GLY A 1147 -29.20 -8.50 -1.89
CA GLY A 1147 -28.25 -9.49 -2.42
C GLY A 1147 -27.44 -10.19 -1.34
N ALA A 1148 -27.39 -11.52 -1.39
CA ALA A 1148 -26.51 -12.29 -0.50
C ALA A 1148 -25.05 -12.08 -0.88
N THR A 1149 -24.23 -11.70 0.08
CA THR A 1149 -22.77 -11.51 -0.08
C THR A 1149 -22.04 -12.48 0.83
N HIS A 1150 -21.05 -13.18 0.28
CA HIS A 1150 -20.20 -14.13 1.00
C HIS A 1150 -18.73 -13.76 0.83
N GLU A 1151 -17.95 -13.86 1.90
CA GLU A 1151 -16.51 -13.64 1.85
C GLU A 1151 -15.78 -14.98 1.95
N THR A 1152 -14.90 -15.25 0.99
CA THR A 1152 -14.06 -16.45 0.90
C THR A 1152 -12.61 -16.17 1.28
N GLY A 1153 -12.20 -14.90 1.32
CA GLY A 1153 -10.86 -14.48 1.70
C GLY A 1153 -9.79 -14.75 0.65
N GLY A 1154 -10.17 -15.06 -0.59
CA GLY A 1154 -9.25 -15.20 -1.72
C GLY A 1154 -9.95 -15.04 -3.07
N ALA A 1155 -9.21 -14.58 -4.08
CA ALA A 1155 -9.77 -14.25 -5.39
C ALA A 1155 -10.70 -15.33 -5.95
N ILE A 1156 -11.86 -14.91 -6.44
CA ILE A 1156 -12.84 -15.81 -7.04
C ILE A 1156 -12.39 -16.19 -8.45
N THR A 1157 -12.29 -17.50 -8.70
CA THR A 1157 -11.80 -18.06 -9.97
C THR A 1157 -12.92 -18.64 -10.81
N VAL A 1158 -14.05 -18.99 -10.19
CA VAL A 1158 -15.24 -19.50 -10.88
C VAL A 1158 -16.48 -18.88 -10.24
N VAL A 1159 -17.39 -18.40 -11.07
CA VAL A 1159 -18.80 -18.15 -10.73
C VAL A 1159 -19.62 -18.61 -11.92
N THR A 1160 -20.50 -19.58 -11.74
CA THR A 1160 -21.35 -20.10 -12.83
C THR A 1160 -22.71 -20.54 -12.34
N TRP A 1161 -23.69 -20.51 -13.23
CA TRP A 1161 -25.05 -20.95 -13.00
C TRP A 1161 -25.23 -22.37 -13.54
N ALA A 1162 -25.75 -23.28 -12.71
CA ALA A 1162 -26.04 -24.65 -13.13
C ALA A 1162 -27.53 -24.95 -12.99
N GLN A 1163 -28.12 -25.51 -14.04
CA GLN A 1163 -29.52 -25.92 -14.08
C GLN A 1163 -29.59 -27.44 -14.28
N PRO A 1164 -29.89 -28.23 -13.24
CA PRO A 1164 -30.08 -29.66 -13.40
C PRO A 1164 -31.35 -29.97 -14.20
N ALA A 1165 -31.35 -31.05 -14.98
CA ALA A 1165 -32.52 -31.57 -15.68
C ALA A 1165 -33.68 -31.90 -14.73
N ARG A 1166 -33.37 -32.27 -13.48
CA ARG A 1166 -34.33 -32.44 -12.38
C ARG A 1166 -33.81 -31.76 -11.12
N GLY A 1167 -34.47 -30.69 -10.70
CA GLY A 1167 -34.14 -29.97 -9.47
C GLY A 1167 -34.31 -28.47 -9.61
N GLU A 1168 -33.98 -27.75 -8.54
CA GLU A 1168 -33.85 -26.30 -8.58
C GLU A 1168 -32.44 -25.93 -9.09
N PRO A 1169 -32.30 -24.82 -9.84
CA PRO A 1169 -30.98 -24.33 -10.21
C PRO A 1169 -30.19 -23.85 -9.00
N PHE A 1170 -28.88 -23.72 -9.19
CA PHE A 1170 -27.97 -23.25 -8.15
C PHE A 1170 -26.75 -22.54 -8.74
N TRP A 1171 -26.07 -21.78 -7.90
CA TRP A 1171 -24.78 -21.19 -8.21
C TRP A 1171 -23.65 -22.10 -7.78
N VAL A 1172 -22.60 -22.17 -8.61
CA VAL A 1172 -21.33 -22.82 -8.29
C VAL A 1172 -20.24 -21.75 -8.30
N ALA A 1173 -19.41 -21.73 -7.27
CA ALA A 1173 -18.25 -20.85 -7.22
C ALA A 1173 -17.00 -21.58 -6.73
N ALA A 1174 -15.84 -21.01 -7.04
CA ALA A 1174 -14.56 -21.47 -6.49
C ALA A 1174 -13.61 -20.29 -6.26
N SER A 1175 -12.66 -20.47 -5.35
CA SER A 1175 -11.73 -19.42 -4.94
C SER A 1175 -10.29 -19.94 -4.89
N ARG A 1176 -9.32 -19.02 -4.99
CA ARG A 1176 -7.89 -19.27 -4.78
C ARG A 1176 -7.55 -19.80 -3.37
N ASN A 1177 -8.52 -19.78 -2.45
CA ASN A 1177 -8.42 -20.45 -1.16
C ASN A 1177 -8.62 -21.98 -1.22
N GLU A 1178 -8.65 -22.57 -2.42
CA GLU A 1178 -8.79 -24.02 -2.68
C GLU A 1178 -10.13 -24.62 -2.23
N HIS A 1179 -11.17 -23.79 -2.12
CA HIS A 1179 -12.54 -24.23 -1.85
C HIS A 1179 -13.46 -24.04 -3.04
N ALA A 1180 -14.40 -24.98 -3.15
CA ALA A 1180 -15.58 -24.90 -3.99
C ALA A 1180 -16.83 -24.65 -3.15
N TYR A 1181 -17.83 -23.99 -3.74
CA TYR A 1181 -19.04 -23.54 -3.07
C TYR A 1181 -20.28 -23.84 -3.92
N LEU A 1182 -21.38 -24.12 -3.23
CA LEU A 1182 -22.71 -24.24 -3.82
C LEU A 1182 -23.68 -23.32 -3.11
N PHE A 1183 -24.43 -22.50 -3.87
CA PHE A 1183 -25.45 -21.61 -3.34
C PHE A 1183 -26.81 -21.82 -4.01
N ARG A 1184 -27.89 -21.62 -3.26
CA ARG A 1184 -29.24 -21.49 -3.82
C ARG A 1184 -29.37 -20.25 -4.72
N PRO A 1185 -30.40 -20.15 -5.58
CA PRO A 1185 -30.61 -18.99 -6.46
C PRO A 1185 -30.57 -17.63 -5.75
N GLU A 1186 -31.17 -17.54 -4.58
CA GLU A 1186 -31.23 -16.35 -3.72
C GLU A 1186 -29.90 -16.05 -3.01
N GLY A 1187 -28.92 -16.93 -3.17
CA GLY A 1187 -27.56 -16.80 -2.66
C GLY A 1187 -27.35 -17.39 -1.26
N GLU A 1188 -28.26 -18.21 -0.73
CA GLU A 1188 -28.01 -18.97 0.51
C GLU A 1188 -26.95 -20.06 0.26
N MET A 1189 -25.86 -20.07 1.03
CA MET A 1189 -24.81 -21.08 0.90
C MET A 1189 -25.29 -22.44 1.39
N VAL A 1190 -25.20 -23.46 0.55
CA VAL A 1190 -25.52 -24.85 0.88
C VAL A 1190 -24.31 -25.54 1.52
N TRP A 1191 -23.13 -25.39 0.91
CA TRP A 1191 -21.86 -25.86 1.45
C TRP A 1191 -20.68 -25.13 0.82
N GLY A 1192 -19.56 -25.09 1.55
CA GLY A 1192 -18.22 -24.77 1.05
C GLY A 1192 -17.27 -25.91 1.42
N ARG A 1193 -16.54 -26.45 0.44
CA ARG A 1193 -15.70 -27.65 0.61
C ARG A 1193 -14.29 -27.42 0.07
N PRO A 1194 -13.24 -27.83 0.80
CA PRO A 1194 -11.90 -27.82 0.26
C PRO A 1194 -11.79 -28.88 -0.85
N ILE A 1195 -11.16 -28.51 -1.95
CA ILE A 1195 -10.87 -29.38 -3.10
C ILE A 1195 -9.37 -29.62 -3.29
N GLY A 1196 -8.52 -28.99 -2.46
CA GLY A 1196 -7.07 -29.25 -2.37
C GLY A 1196 -6.21 -28.61 -3.46
N ASP A 1197 -6.83 -27.85 -4.36
CA ASP A 1197 -6.16 -27.03 -5.36
C ASP A 1197 -7.11 -25.92 -5.87
N VAL A 1198 -6.59 -24.96 -6.63
CA VAL A 1198 -7.38 -23.87 -7.19
C VAL A 1198 -8.18 -24.38 -8.39
N ALA A 1199 -9.51 -24.31 -8.32
CA ALA A 1199 -10.35 -24.61 -9.48
C ALA A 1199 -10.36 -23.43 -10.46
N VAL A 1200 -10.19 -23.74 -11.73
CA VAL A 1200 -10.24 -22.78 -12.85
C VAL A 1200 -11.54 -22.87 -13.64
N GLN A 1201 -12.25 -24.00 -13.53
CA GLN A 1201 -13.53 -24.22 -14.19
C GLN A 1201 -14.39 -25.19 -13.37
N ALA A 1202 -15.71 -25.07 -13.47
CA ALA A 1202 -16.67 -26.00 -12.90
C ALA A 1202 -17.82 -26.30 -13.87
N TRP A 1203 -18.34 -27.52 -13.85
CA TRP A 1203 -19.53 -27.91 -14.61
C TRP A 1203 -20.36 -28.97 -13.87
N LEU A 1204 -21.62 -29.09 -14.27
CA LEU A 1204 -22.54 -30.13 -13.82
C LEU A 1204 -22.42 -31.35 -14.73
N ASP A 1205 -22.09 -32.50 -14.14
CA ASP A 1205 -22.04 -33.80 -14.78
C ASP A 1205 -23.34 -34.55 -14.46
N GLU A 1206 -24.33 -34.47 -15.35
CA GLU A 1206 -25.67 -35.02 -15.11
C GLU A 1206 -25.75 -36.54 -15.28
N ASP A 1207 -24.98 -37.09 -16.21
CA ASP A 1207 -25.06 -38.50 -16.64
C ASP A 1207 -24.06 -39.40 -15.90
N ARG A 1208 -23.48 -38.91 -14.80
CA ARG A 1208 -22.48 -39.65 -14.03
C ARG A 1208 -23.05 -40.93 -13.38
N PRO A 1209 -22.35 -42.08 -13.46
CA PRO A 1209 -22.70 -43.27 -12.71
C PRO A 1209 -22.68 -42.99 -11.20
N GLY A 1210 -23.86 -43.01 -10.55
CA GLY A 1210 -24.02 -42.70 -9.13
C GLY A 1210 -24.85 -41.44 -8.83
N GLY A 1211 -25.27 -40.70 -9.86
CA GLY A 1211 -26.08 -39.49 -9.75
C GLY A 1211 -25.30 -38.22 -10.12
N PRO A 1212 -25.99 -37.08 -10.29
CA PRO A 1212 -25.38 -35.85 -10.76
C PRO A 1212 -24.28 -35.34 -9.81
N ALA A 1213 -23.20 -34.82 -10.38
CA ALA A 1213 -22.05 -34.32 -9.65
C ALA A 1213 -21.53 -32.99 -10.19
N LEU A 1214 -20.90 -32.20 -9.33
CA LEU A 1214 -20.12 -31.04 -9.74
C LEU A 1214 -18.67 -31.45 -9.93
N SER A 1215 -18.16 -31.20 -11.13
CA SER A 1215 -16.76 -31.45 -11.45
C SER A 1215 -16.00 -30.12 -11.53
N PHE A 1216 -14.81 -30.10 -10.96
CA PHE A 1216 -13.93 -28.94 -10.87
C PHE A 1216 -12.58 -29.28 -11.51
N LEU A 1217 -12.20 -28.55 -12.55
CA LEU A 1217 -10.86 -28.63 -13.13
C LEU A 1217 -9.93 -27.72 -12.34
N THR A 1218 -8.78 -28.23 -11.91
CA THR A 1218 -7.80 -27.48 -11.11
C THR A 1218 -6.60 -27.00 -11.92
N GLU A 1219 -5.83 -26.05 -11.39
CA GLU A 1219 -4.58 -25.56 -12.00
C GLU A 1219 -3.55 -26.69 -12.25
N LYS A 1220 -3.57 -27.78 -11.47
CA LYS A 1220 -2.74 -28.97 -11.70
C LYS A 1220 -3.25 -29.90 -12.81
N GLY A 1221 -4.39 -29.59 -13.42
CA GLY A 1221 -5.06 -30.43 -14.41
C GLY A 1221 -5.75 -31.66 -13.80
N GLU A 1222 -6.15 -31.56 -12.53
CA GLU A 1222 -6.94 -32.58 -11.83
C GLU A 1222 -8.42 -32.25 -11.93
N VAL A 1223 -9.27 -33.27 -12.00
CA VAL A 1223 -10.73 -33.12 -11.95
C VAL A 1223 -11.20 -33.68 -10.63
N HIS A 1224 -11.69 -32.79 -9.76
CA HIS A 1224 -12.27 -33.17 -8.48
C HIS A 1224 -13.79 -33.16 -8.57
N ALA A 1225 -14.45 -34.19 -8.08
CA ALA A 1225 -15.90 -34.34 -8.19
C ALA A 1225 -16.57 -34.33 -6.80
N LEU A 1226 -17.58 -33.48 -6.64
CA LEU A 1226 -18.40 -33.38 -5.44
C LEU A 1226 -19.87 -33.71 -5.77
N SER A 1227 -20.57 -34.41 -4.88
CA SER A 1227 -22.02 -34.56 -5.00
C SER A 1227 -22.73 -33.21 -4.80
N LEU A 1228 -24.01 -33.10 -5.17
CA LEU A 1228 -24.80 -31.90 -4.90
C LEU A 1228 -24.94 -31.60 -3.39
N GLU A 1229 -24.75 -32.59 -2.52
CA GLU A 1229 -24.68 -32.44 -1.06
C GLU A 1229 -23.27 -32.17 -0.54
N GLY A 1230 -22.27 -32.00 -1.42
CA GLY A 1230 -20.90 -31.66 -1.07
C GLY A 1230 -20.09 -32.82 -0.49
N LYS A 1231 -20.43 -34.08 -0.86
CA LYS A 1231 -19.61 -35.25 -0.54
C LYS A 1231 -18.54 -35.43 -1.61
N ASP A 1232 -17.31 -35.72 -1.19
CA ASP A 1232 -16.22 -36.05 -2.10
C ASP A 1232 -16.51 -37.38 -2.82
N LEU A 1233 -16.58 -37.33 -4.15
CA LEU A 1233 -16.81 -38.48 -5.03
C LEU A 1233 -15.52 -38.98 -5.68
N GLY A 1234 -14.38 -38.36 -5.35
CA GLY A 1234 -13.06 -38.73 -5.83
C GLY A 1234 -12.45 -37.75 -6.82
N MET A 1235 -11.16 -37.93 -7.04
CA MET A 1235 -10.32 -37.12 -7.92
C MET A 1235 -9.75 -37.99 -9.05
N GLY A 1236 -9.83 -37.49 -10.28
CA GLY A 1236 -9.18 -38.07 -11.45
C GLY A 1236 -8.15 -37.10 -12.02
N ARG A 1237 -7.11 -37.62 -12.70
CA ARG A 1237 -6.12 -36.78 -13.38
C ARG A 1237 -6.35 -36.82 -14.88
N LEU A 1238 -6.47 -35.65 -15.53
CA LEU A 1238 -6.51 -35.61 -16.98
C LEU A 1238 -5.12 -36.01 -17.54
N PRO A 1239 -5.05 -36.76 -18.65
CA PRO A 1239 -3.78 -37.21 -19.20
C PRO A 1239 -2.89 -36.06 -19.75
N GLY A 1240 -1.98 -35.52 -18.93
CA GLY A 1240 -0.65 -34.98 -19.29
C GLY A 1240 -0.50 -33.72 -20.17
N ALA A 1241 -1.45 -33.38 -21.05
CA ALA A 1241 -1.33 -32.23 -21.96
C ALA A 1241 -2.17 -31.01 -21.53
N VAL A 1242 -3.18 -31.21 -20.69
CA VAL A 1242 -4.08 -30.15 -20.22
C VAL A 1242 -3.43 -29.28 -19.13
N ALA A 1243 -2.48 -29.83 -18.38
CA ALA A 1243 -1.90 -29.20 -17.17
C ALA A 1243 -0.84 -28.10 -17.42
N GLN A 1244 -0.43 -27.83 -18.68
CA GLN A 1244 0.52 -26.75 -19.01
C GLN A 1244 -0.15 -25.48 -19.54
N ALA A 1245 -1.46 -25.51 -19.73
CA ALA A 1245 -2.26 -24.35 -20.11
C ALA A 1245 -2.60 -23.55 -18.85
N GLY A 1246 -2.05 -22.34 -18.69
CA GLY A 1246 -2.56 -21.42 -17.69
C GLY A 1246 -3.99 -21.03 -18.05
N PHE A 1247 -4.99 -21.65 -17.44
CA PHE A 1247 -6.40 -21.31 -17.67
C PHE A 1247 -6.71 -19.97 -16.98
N GLN A 1248 -6.99 -18.91 -17.75
CA GLN A 1248 -7.45 -17.61 -17.27
C GLN A 1248 -8.93 -17.39 -17.56
#